data_AF-A0A7V8E626-F1
#
_entry.id   AF-A0A7V8E626-F1
#
_cell.length_a   1.000
_cell.length_b   1.000
_cell.length_c   1.000
_cell.angle_alpha   90.00
_cell.angle_beta   90.00
_cell.angle_gamma   90.00
#
_symmetry.space_group_name_H-M   'P 1'
#
loop_
_entity.id
_entity.type
_entity.pdbx_description
1 polymer ?
#
loop_
_entity_poly.entity_id
_entity_poly.type
_entity_poly.pdbx_seq_one_letter_code
_entity_poly.pdbx_strand_id
1 'polypeptide(L)'
;MNRFASFAALAVLLLIPGRAGADREAAKAPFAEGSSALQRQDLTAAIAAFTKAIEADPSWADAWDLRGRAKFLLARTPAAIEDYSRAMSLEPANPNFAIHRCQALMSLDRWAEAAEDADAGLKASSGNAQILALHGWALVNLGEVDKGLAEQDQAFQANSSPTQRIRYDAYWRKADWEAMVKEADAQLAGGVTRPAIHFYRVIALVGMGKHKEALDAARAAKKIVPRGSEPALAEAYVLGTSEAAGIHDADASLKIIAGTDSSTLSYYLNVHARTLFLAGRARECAELLGIKGRRTNFDTLFWLGAAQWKLGAFAEARQTLSDARRLNPYLARHALQIEGLAAFVASIDKELAGEGAGQQDRGRLSHELATHLLTVAEIEALVRRYQFARAASEYERLLQSLTSAVRKAEVETRLPEIRGMAGAHSKISTGVNKGSLKLKATLGKTELTVSKAAETIFEFAIAGGSGKFPWAFLDPAVYCGFADQAGLEPAEDFGIGCLAWDAAQREIAVKHFEDAVKKKPALRKNLDAFLARKRGLSAPPDGFVLYRGSYVTPEEKGNLEKGLVLFQGQWVTVKDREQLAKGNIQVDGKWVPGAEGELLKRGYVKYKDKWLSREDYDLIRGQWADCHTEETAHYLVKSNTTEQFAKDLGTLLEVAYAEYAKFYGGAEPKLPGKEKMTLHAYRSYEDYRKYCVENKQEDHLNAAGFARSDSNVVVGWDKTGNKHQFLQTMVHEAAHLYFFRVAPSARPPSWYAEGMATYFEGFDWDGKTYRFNFISDSRVPFVRDAMRGGRHIPLKDLLAGDALQLINSDSQKALLFYAECWALNYYLSQTDNKGYGAAYEEYRKNVASGGGKALLEYFPDAARLEKDWVECITGL
;
A
#
# COMPACT_ATOMS: atom_id res chain seq x y z
N MET A 1 4.40 -39.23 18.44
CA MET A 1 5.51 -40.11 17.97
C MET A 1 5.42 -40.13 16.45
N ASN A 2 6.34 -39.52 15.71
CA ASN A 2 7.68 -40.03 15.32
C ASN A 2 7.60 -41.03 14.14
N ARG A 3 8.47 -40.99 13.11
CA ARG A 3 9.44 -39.97 12.61
C ARG A 3 10.11 -40.50 11.32
N PHE A 4 10.50 -39.61 10.38
CA PHE A 4 11.43 -39.88 9.24
C PHE A 4 11.01 -40.96 8.20
N ALA A 5 11.72 -41.20 7.08
CA ALA A 5 12.17 -40.31 5.98
C ALA A 5 12.82 -41.12 4.83
N SER A 6 13.15 -40.44 3.72
CA SER A 6 14.34 -40.65 2.86
C SER A 6 14.40 -41.69 1.71
N PHE A 7 14.57 -41.11 0.50
CA PHE A 7 15.59 -41.41 -0.53
C PHE A 7 15.41 -42.46 -1.67
N ALA A 8 16.03 -42.06 -2.80
CA ALA A 8 16.62 -42.84 -3.90
C ALA A 8 15.74 -43.53 -4.96
N ALA A 9 15.61 -42.87 -6.13
CA ALA A 9 15.63 -43.50 -7.45
C ALA A 9 16.17 -42.50 -8.51
N LEU A 10 17.48 -42.53 -8.79
CA LEU A 10 18.14 -41.73 -9.83
C LEU A 10 18.38 -42.60 -11.08
N ALA A 11 18.67 -41.95 -12.21
CA ALA A 11 19.30 -42.48 -13.43
C ALA A 11 18.41 -43.18 -14.48
N VAL A 12 17.91 -42.37 -15.42
CA VAL A 12 18.32 -42.50 -16.83
C VAL A 12 18.78 -41.13 -17.33
N LEU A 13 20.09 -40.92 -17.44
CA LEU A 13 20.68 -39.68 -17.97
C LEU A 13 21.99 -40.01 -18.69
N LEU A 14 21.90 -40.33 -19.98
CA LEU A 14 23.04 -40.56 -20.87
C LEU A 14 22.71 -40.07 -22.29
N LEU A 15 23.75 -39.63 -23.00
CA LEU A 15 23.77 -39.26 -24.43
C LEU A 15 23.04 -37.97 -24.86
N ILE A 16 23.55 -36.82 -24.41
CA ILE A 16 23.76 -35.66 -25.30
C ILE A 16 25.22 -35.18 -25.12
N PRO A 17 26.04 -35.09 -26.19
CA PRO A 17 27.40 -34.55 -26.11
C PRO A 17 27.37 -33.01 -26.10
N GLY A 18 28.38 -32.38 -25.48
CA GLY A 18 28.54 -30.92 -25.53
C GLY A 18 28.40 -30.17 -24.20
N ARG A 19 28.98 -30.68 -23.10
CA ARG A 19 29.39 -29.78 -22.01
C ARG A 19 30.53 -28.90 -22.52
N ALA A 20 30.27 -27.61 -22.71
CA ALA A 20 31.28 -26.63 -22.32
C ALA A 20 31.48 -26.81 -20.80
N GLY A 21 32.66 -27.24 -20.39
CA GLY A 21 32.98 -27.33 -18.97
C GLY A 21 33.12 -25.93 -18.38
N ALA A 22 32.73 -25.75 -17.12
CA ALA A 22 33.13 -24.57 -16.37
C ALA A 22 34.66 -24.57 -16.24
N ASP A 23 35.33 -23.61 -16.87
CA ASP A 23 36.79 -23.55 -16.91
C ASP A 23 37.29 -22.55 -15.86
N ARG A 24 37.43 -23.07 -14.64
CA ARG A 24 37.97 -22.35 -13.48
C ARG A 24 39.44 -21.94 -13.65
N GLU A 25 40.17 -22.45 -14.65
CA GLU A 25 41.50 -21.95 -15.00
C GLU A 25 41.41 -20.76 -15.95
N ALA A 26 40.64 -20.86 -17.04
CA ALA A 26 40.38 -19.74 -17.95
C ALA A 26 39.75 -18.54 -17.24
N ALA A 27 38.91 -18.77 -16.22
CA ALA A 27 38.31 -17.72 -15.41
C ALA A 27 39.29 -16.98 -14.49
N LYS A 28 40.46 -17.54 -14.13
CA LYS A 28 41.38 -16.93 -13.14
C LYS A 28 41.95 -15.59 -13.59
N ALA A 29 42.36 -15.49 -14.85
CA ALA A 29 42.91 -14.25 -15.39
C ALA A 29 41.89 -13.08 -15.33
N PRO A 30 40.68 -13.18 -15.91
CA PRO A 30 39.67 -12.13 -15.80
C PRO A 30 39.19 -11.90 -14.35
N PHE A 31 39.18 -12.92 -13.48
CA PHE A 31 38.88 -12.73 -12.05
C PHE A 31 39.95 -11.88 -11.33
N ALA A 32 41.23 -12.11 -11.64
CA ALA A 32 42.35 -11.32 -11.13
C ALA A 32 42.36 -9.90 -11.70
N GLU A 33 42.04 -9.73 -12.99
CA GLU A 33 41.82 -8.41 -13.62
C GLU A 33 40.71 -7.62 -12.92
N GLY A 34 39.54 -8.26 -12.69
CA GLY A 34 38.39 -7.65 -12.02
C GLY A 34 38.70 -7.27 -10.58
N SER A 35 39.39 -8.14 -9.84
CA SER A 35 39.86 -7.87 -8.48
C SER A 35 40.84 -6.70 -8.44
N SER A 36 41.74 -6.61 -9.42
CA SER A 36 42.71 -5.51 -9.55
C SER A 36 42.04 -4.19 -9.94
N ALA A 37 41.02 -4.22 -10.79
CA ALA A 37 40.22 -3.05 -11.17
C ALA A 37 39.38 -2.54 -9.99
N LEU A 38 38.77 -3.44 -9.22
CA LEU A 38 38.02 -3.12 -8.01
C LEU A 38 38.90 -2.46 -6.93
N GLN A 39 40.15 -2.93 -6.76
CA GLN A 39 41.14 -2.27 -5.89
C GLN A 39 41.51 -0.85 -6.36
N ARG A 40 41.56 -0.60 -7.68
CA ARG A 40 41.78 0.73 -8.28
C ARG A 40 40.53 1.62 -8.28
N GLN A 41 39.39 1.14 -7.77
CA GLN A 41 38.07 1.76 -7.90
C GLN A 41 37.60 1.99 -9.34
N ASP A 42 38.16 1.28 -10.33
CA ASP A 42 37.62 1.21 -11.68
C ASP A 42 36.48 0.19 -11.72
N LEU A 43 35.32 0.64 -11.23
CA LEU A 43 34.13 -0.21 -11.06
C LEU A 43 33.58 -0.69 -12.41
N THR A 44 33.80 0.06 -13.50
CA THR A 44 33.36 -0.31 -14.84
C THR A 44 34.23 -1.43 -15.41
N ALA A 45 35.56 -1.30 -15.34
CA ALA A 45 36.46 -2.38 -15.75
C ALA A 45 36.34 -3.61 -14.84
N ALA A 46 36.08 -3.42 -13.53
CA ALA A 46 35.79 -4.52 -12.62
C ALA A 46 34.55 -5.31 -13.06
N ILE A 47 33.45 -4.65 -13.39
CA ILE A 47 32.24 -5.33 -13.90
C ILE A 47 32.52 -6.08 -15.20
N ALA A 48 33.25 -5.48 -16.13
CA ALA A 48 33.59 -6.12 -17.41
C ALA A 48 34.46 -7.37 -17.21
N ALA A 49 35.52 -7.28 -16.39
CA ALA A 49 36.44 -8.39 -16.13
C ALA A 49 35.79 -9.51 -15.30
N PHE A 50 35.00 -9.20 -14.26
CA PHE A 50 34.24 -10.23 -13.55
C PHE A 50 33.16 -10.87 -14.43
N THR A 51 32.60 -10.15 -15.42
CA THR A 51 31.67 -10.76 -16.39
C THR A 51 32.39 -11.79 -17.26
N LYS A 52 33.60 -11.52 -17.77
CA LYS A 52 34.43 -12.53 -18.45
C LYS A 52 34.77 -13.74 -17.56
N ALA A 53 34.99 -13.52 -16.27
CA ALA A 53 35.24 -14.61 -15.32
C ALA A 53 33.98 -15.49 -15.12
N ILE A 54 32.80 -14.88 -15.08
CA ILE A 54 31.49 -15.56 -15.03
C ILE A 54 31.18 -16.28 -16.34
N GLU A 55 31.59 -15.76 -17.50
CA GLU A 55 31.43 -16.41 -18.80
C GLU A 55 32.29 -17.68 -18.90
N ALA A 56 33.53 -17.65 -18.39
CA ALA A 56 34.43 -18.81 -18.35
C ALA A 56 34.05 -19.84 -17.26
N ASP A 57 33.62 -19.39 -16.08
CA ASP A 57 33.07 -20.24 -15.02
C ASP A 57 31.80 -19.63 -14.39
N PRO A 58 30.60 -19.98 -14.92
CA PRO A 58 29.32 -19.54 -14.37
C PRO A 58 29.03 -20.01 -12.94
N SER A 59 29.83 -20.93 -12.38
CA SER A 59 29.69 -21.49 -11.04
C SER A 59 30.59 -20.80 -10.00
N TRP A 60 31.44 -19.85 -10.39
CA TRP A 60 32.32 -19.15 -9.45
C TRP A 60 31.56 -18.08 -8.65
N ALA A 61 31.10 -18.43 -7.45
CA ALA A 61 30.30 -17.56 -6.59
C ALA A 61 30.98 -16.22 -6.27
N ASP A 62 32.29 -16.21 -5.97
CA ASP A 62 33.05 -14.96 -5.74
C ASP A 62 33.02 -14.00 -6.94
N ALA A 63 32.99 -14.52 -8.18
CA ALA A 63 32.97 -13.68 -9.38
C ALA A 63 31.63 -12.94 -9.52
N TRP A 64 30.53 -13.63 -9.17
CA TRP A 64 29.21 -13.00 -9.03
C TRP A 64 29.20 -11.98 -7.90
N ASP A 65 29.67 -12.33 -6.70
CA ASP A 65 29.69 -11.43 -5.54
C ASP A 65 30.49 -10.15 -5.79
N LEU A 66 31.72 -10.26 -6.29
CA LEU A 66 32.57 -9.09 -6.54
C LEU A 66 32.06 -8.22 -7.70
N ARG A 67 31.33 -8.80 -8.67
CA ARG A 67 30.58 -8.02 -9.67
C ARG A 67 29.38 -7.32 -9.05
N GLY A 68 28.64 -7.98 -8.17
CA GLY A 68 27.56 -7.40 -7.36
C GLY A 68 28.07 -6.21 -6.54
N ARG A 69 29.24 -6.36 -5.90
CA ARG A 69 29.91 -5.31 -5.15
C ARG A 69 30.33 -4.12 -6.01
N ALA A 70 30.86 -4.36 -7.21
CA ALA A 70 31.18 -3.30 -8.16
C ALA A 70 29.92 -2.56 -8.66
N LYS A 71 28.82 -3.29 -8.94
CA LYS A 71 27.50 -2.70 -9.26
C LYS A 71 26.94 -1.87 -8.10
N PHE A 72 27.03 -2.37 -6.87
CA PHE A 72 26.55 -1.69 -5.65
C PHE A 72 27.28 -0.37 -5.42
N LEU A 73 28.60 -0.35 -5.58
CA LEU A 73 29.41 0.87 -5.50
C LEU A 73 29.11 1.89 -6.61
N LEU A 74 28.56 1.45 -7.75
CA LEU A 74 27.99 2.32 -8.80
C LEU A 74 26.51 2.70 -8.56
N ALA A 75 25.98 2.48 -7.35
CA ALA A 75 24.57 2.66 -6.99
C ALA A 75 23.56 1.86 -7.86
N ARG A 76 24.01 0.83 -8.57
CA ARG A 76 23.16 -0.08 -9.37
C ARG A 76 22.57 -1.18 -8.49
N THR A 77 22.01 -0.79 -7.34
CA THR A 77 21.64 -1.68 -6.22
C THR A 77 20.73 -2.86 -6.63
N PRO A 78 19.68 -2.70 -7.47
CA PRO A 78 18.87 -3.85 -7.90
C PRO A 78 19.70 -4.91 -8.64
N ALA A 79 20.53 -4.48 -9.60
CA ALA A 79 21.40 -5.39 -10.36
C ALA A 79 22.54 -6.00 -9.53
N ALA A 80 22.86 -5.42 -8.37
CA ALA A 80 23.76 -5.99 -7.38
C ALA A 80 23.07 -7.10 -6.56
N ILE A 81 21.83 -6.88 -6.13
CA ILE A 81 21.01 -7.88 -5.43
C ILE A 81 20.87 -9.16 -6.26
N GLU A 82 20.74 -9.05 -7.59
CA GLU A 82 20.73 -10.20 -8.51
C GLU A 82 22.04 -11.00 -8.48
N ASP A 83 23.19 -10.32 -8.59
CA ASP A 83 24.51 -10.94 -8.55
C ASP A 83 24.78 -11.62 -7.20
N TYR A 84 24.45 -10.95 -6.08
CA TYR A 84 24.56 -11.56 -4.74
C TYR A 84 23.61 -12.74 -4.57
N SER A 85 22.38 -12.66 -5.10
CA SER A 85 21.43 -13.78 -5.10
C SER A 85 21.98 -14.97 -5.86
N ARG A 86 22.70 -14.73 -6.97
CA ARG A 86 23.36 -15.78 -7.73
C ARG A 86 24.52 -16.40 -6.95
N ALA A 87 25.37 -15.59 -6.31
CA ALA A 87 26.44 -16.08 -5.42
C ALA A 87 25.88 -16.94 -4.26
N MET A 88 24.83 -16.47 -3.57
CA MET A 88 24.12 -17.24 -2.54
C MET A 88 23.49 -18.55 -3.06
N SER A 89 23.02 -18.59 -4.31
CA SER A 89 22.48 -19.81 -4.92
C SER A 89 23.54 -20.85 -5.29
N LEU A 90 24.80 -20.41 -5.50
CA LEU A 90 25.94 -21.26 -5.85
C LEU A 90 26.63 -21.81 -4.58
N GLU A 91 26.80 -20.96 -3.56
CA GLU A 91 27.41 -21.34 -2.28
C GLU A 91 26.55 -20.86 -1.08
N PRO A 92 25.44 -21.56 -0.75
CA PRO A 92 24.52 -21.15 0.33
C PRO A 92 25.14 -21.11 1.74
N ALA A 93 26.34 -21.67 1.92
CA ALA A 93 27.07 -21.71 3.19
C ALA A 93 28.04 -20.53 3.38
N ASN A 94 28.23 -19.66 2.38
CA ASN A 94 29.17 -18.54 2.45
C ASN A 94 28.46 -17.28 3.01
N PRO A 95 28.73 -16.87 4.26
CA PRO A 95 27.98 -15.78 4.91
C PRO A 95 28.19 -14.41 4.25
N ASN A 96 29.29 -14.21 3.51
CA ASN A 96 29.62 -12.92 2.91
C ASN A 96 28.60 -12.50 1.85
N PHE A 97 28.04 -13.46 1.10
CA PHE A 97 27.07 -13.18 0.06
C PHE A 97 25.71 -12.75 0.66
N ALA A 98 25.33 -13.36 1.80
CA ALA A 98 24.18 -12.91 2.59
C ALA A 98 24.41 -11.51 3.20
N ILE A 99 25.62 -11.24 3.72
CA ILE A 99 26.01 -9.91 4.23
C ILE A 99 25.84 -8.85 3.13
N HIS A 100 26.38 -9.07 1.93
CA HIS A 100 26.32 -8.10 0.86
C HIS A 100 24.91 -7.92 0.28
N ARG A 101 24.11 -9.00 0.16
CA ARG A 101 22.71 -8.88 -0.27
C ARG A 101 21.85 -8.15 0.77
N CYS A 102 22.00 -8.49 2.05
CA CYS A 102 21.36 -7.80 3.17
C CYS A 102 21.68 -6.28 3.14
N GLN A 103 22.94 -5.89 3.01
CA GLN A 103 23.36 -4.47 2.89
C GLN A 103 22.71 -3.76 1.70
N ALA A 104 22.53 -4.44 0.56
CA ALA A 104 21.89 -3.88 -0.62
C ALA A 104 20.35 -3.82 -0.51
N LEU A 105 19.72 -4.74 0.22
CA LEU A 105 18.29 -4.66 0.54
C LEU A 105 18.00 -3.52 1.53
N MET A 106 18.86 -3.34 2.54
CA MET A 106 18.74 -2.26 3.53
C MET A 106 18.89 -0.87 2.92
N SER A 107 19.70 -0.69 1.87
CA SER A 107 19.80 0.59 1.15
C SER A 107 18.64 0.87 0.19
N LEU A 108 17.66 -0.05 0.09
CA LEU A 108 16.37 0.11 -0.58
C LEU A 108 15.18 0.04 0.41
N ASP A 109 15.44 0.18 1.72
CA ASP A 109 14.44 0.03 2.79
C ASP A 109 13.70 -1.34 2.81
N ARG A 110 14.26 -2.38 2.19
CA ARG A 110 13.68 -3.75 2.14
C ARG A 110 14.02 -4.55 3.40
N TRP A 111 13.63 -3.99 4.56
CA TRP A 111 14.03 -4.47 5.88
C TRP A 111 13.60 -5.91 6.20
N ALA A 112 12.47 -6.39 5.67
CA ALA A 112 11.99 -7.76 5.89
C ALA A 112 12.90 -8.80 5.21
N GLU A 113 13.17 -8.61 3.92
CA GLU A 113 14.05 -9.50 3.15
C GLU A 113 15.51 -9.42 3.64
N ALA A 114 15.95 -8.23 4.08
CA ALA A 114 17.24 -8.07 4.74
C ALA A 114 17.33 -8.86 6.06
N ALA A 115 16.23 -8.96 6.82
CA ALA A 115 16.19 -9.79 8.02
C ALA A 115 16.24 -11.29 7.66
N GLU A 116 15.46 -11.75 6.68
CA GLU A 116 15.49 -13.14 6.21
C GLU A 116 16.88 -13.56 5.70
N ASP A 117 17.58 -12.67 4.97
CA ASP A 117 18.97 -12.87 4.52
C ASP A 117 19.95 -13.00 5.68
N ALA A 118 19.84 -12.12 6.67
CA ALA A 118 20.73 -12.16 7.82
C ALA A 118 20.44 -13.37 8.72
N ASP A 119 19.17 -13.74 8.88
CA ASP A 119 18.73 -14.95 9.60
C ASP A 119 19.15 -16.25 8.86
N ALA A 120 19.26 -16.23 7.53
CA ALA A 120 19.92 -17.29 6.75
C ALA A 120 21.45 -17.30 6.96
N GLY A 121 22.09 -16.14 6.94
CA GLY A 121 23.52 -15.97 7.21
C GLY A 121 23.93 -16.45 8.61
N LEU A 122 23.12 -16.18 9.63
CA LEU A 122 23.33 -16.64 11.01
C LEU A 122 23.19 -18.17 11.16
N LYS A 123 22.39 -18.83 10.32
CA LYS A 123 22.31 -20.30 10.27
C LYS A 123 23.55 -20.92 9.62
N ALA A 124 24.19 -20.23 8.67
CA ALA A 124 25.45 -20.66 8.07
C ALA A 124 26.68 -20.31 8.95
N SER A 125 26.63 -19.20 9.69
CA SER A 125 27.75 -18.68 10.49
C SER A 125 27.23 -18.13 11.82
N SER A 126 26.89 -19.05 12.73
CA SER A 126 26.34 -18.72 14.05
C SER A 126 27.30 -17.85 14.88
N GLY A 127 26.85 -16.68 15.30
CA GLY A 127 27.66 -15.72 16.07
C GLY A 127 28.52 -14.78 15.23
N ASN A 128 28.36 -14.75 13.89
CA ASN A 128 29.06 -13.79 13.06
C ASN A 128 28.63 -12.35 13.39
N ALA A 129 29.55 -11.57 13.95
CA ALA A 129 29.30 -10.24 14.48
C ALA A 129 28.91 -9.19 13.43
N GLN A 130 29.20 -9.42 12.14
CA GLN A 130 28.72 -8.55 11.07
C GLN A 130 27.28 -8.90 10.67
N ILE A 131 26.91 -10.18 10.67
CA ILE A 131 25.53 -10.60 10.38
C ILE A 131 24.61 -10.21 11.54
N LEU A 132 25.02 -10.39 12.79
CA LEU A 132 24.28 -9.91 13.98
C LEU A 132 24.06 -8.39 13.94
N ALA A 133 25.06 -7.62 13.49
CA ALA A 133 24.93 -6.17 13.32
C ALA A 133 23.98 -5.74 12.18
N LEU A 134 23.76 -6.60 11.17
CA LEU A 134 22.82 -6.35 10.08
C LEU A 134 21.41 -6.83 10.44
N HIS A 135 21.27 -8.05 10.98
CA HIS A 135 20.00 -8.61 11.46
C HIS A 135 19.39 -7.71 12.53
N GLY A 136 20.16 -7.33 13.56
CA GLY A 136 19.67 -6.45 14.60
C GLY A 136 19.25 -5.07 14.10
N TRP A 137 19.83 -4.57 13.01
CA TRP A 137 19.41 -3.31 12.38
C TRP A 137 18.13 -3.48 11.55
N ALA A 138 17.98 -4.60 10.84
CA ALA A 138 16.73 -4.96 10.18
C ALA A 138 15.59 -5.13 11.20
N LEU A 139 15.81 -5.87 12.29
CA LEU A 139 14.86 -6.06 13.39
C LEU A 139 14.43 -4.74 14.04
N VAL A 140 15.36 -3.82 14.31
CA VAL A 140 15.04 -2.48 14.85
C VAL A 140 14.12 -1.70 13.90
N ASN A 141 14.32 -1.80 12.58
CA ASN A 141 13.46 -1.15 11.59
C ASN A 141 12.10 -1.84 11.39
N LEU A 142 12.05 -3.17 11.54
CA LEU A 142 10.81 -3.95 11.58
C LEU A 142 10.00 -3.75 12.87
N GLY A 143 10.62 -3.16 13.91
CA GLY A 143 9.99 -2.88 15.20
C GLY A 143 10.20 -3.95 16.28
N GLU A 144 11.03 -4.96 16.01
CA GLU A 144 11.46 -5.98 16.97
C GLU A 144 12.65 -5.48 17.83
N VAL A 145 12.49 -4.28 18.40
CA VAL A 145 13.58 -3.46 18.94
C VAL A 145 14.36 -4.16 20.07
N ASP A 146 13.71 -4.93 20.93
CA ASP A 146 14.37 -5.68 22.01
C ASP A 146 15.25 -6.83 21.49
N LYS A 147 14.80 -7.58 20.47
CA LYS A 147 15.63 -8.61 19.81
C LYS A 147 16.81 -7.94 19.10
N GLY A 148 16.54 -6.86 18.36
CA GLY A 148 17.55 -6.14 17.63
C GLY A 148 18.64 -5.56 18.54
N LEU A 149 18.27 -5.01 19.70
CA LEU A 149 19.24 -4.61 20.74
C LEU A 149 20.06 -5.80 21.25
N ALA A 150 19.43 -6.93 21.59
CA ALA A 150 20.15 -8.10 22.09
C ALA A 150 21.18 -8.66 21.08
N GLU A 151 20.91 -8.56 19.78
CA GLU A 151 21.86 -8.94 18.73
C GLU A 151 22.94 -7.88 18.47
N GLN A 152 22.59 -6.60 18.52
CA GLN A 152 23.57 -5.50 18.45
C GLN A 152 24.53 -5.51 19.64
N ASP A 153 24.06 -5.89 20.83
CA ASP A 153 24.88 -6.08 22.03
C ASP A 153 25.85 -7.25 21.87
N GLN A 154 25.41 -8.38 21.28
CA GLN A 154 26.29 -9.50 20.92
C GLN A 154 27.32 -9.11 19.84
N ALA A 155 26.90 -8.40 18.80
CA ALA A 155 27.78 -7.88 17.76
C ALA A 155 28.83 -6.90 18.30
N PHE A 156 28.44 -6.05 19.26
CA PHE A 156 29.33 -5.11 19.94
C PHE A 156 30.33 -5.84 20.85
N GLN A 157 29.90 -6.83 21.63
CA GLN A 157 30.79 -7.69 22.44
C GLN A 157 31.81 -8.44 21.58
N ALA A 158 31.45 -8.79 20.33
CA ALA A 158 32.33 -9.39 19.34
C ALA A 158 33.11 -8.38 18.47
N ASN A 159 33.26 -7.12 18.93
CA ASN A 159 34.06 -6.05 18.30
C ASN A 159 33.64 -5.66 16.86
N SER A 160 32.37 -5.79 16.51
CA SER A 160 31.82 -5.32 15.22
C SER A 160 31.62 -3.79 15.16
N SER A 161 31.70 -3.23 13.96
CA SER A 161 31.50 -1.79 13.68
C SER A 161 30.75 -1.60 12.35
N PRO A 162 29.78 -0.66 12.24
CA PRO A 162 29.43 0.41 13.18
C PRO A 162 28.04 0.23 13.84
N THR A 163 27.94 -0.65 14.85
CA THR A 163 26.69 -0.95 15.59
C THR A 163 26.10 0.25 16.35
N GLN A 164 26.94 1.22 16.74
CA GLN A 164 26.61 2.29 17.70
C GLN A 164 25.37 3.12 17.33
N ARG A 165 25.26 3.62 16.09
CA ARG A 165 24.10 4.43 15.66
C ARG A 165 22.78 3.65 15.77
N ILE A 166 22.83 2.34 15.54
CA ILE A 166 21.64 1.48 15.55
C ILE A 166 21.19 1.21 16.99
N ARG A 167 22.14 1.01 17.92
CA ARG A 167 21.87 0.90 19.36
C ARG A 167 21.29 2.21 19.91
N TYR A 168 21.84 3.36 19.53
CA TYR A 168 21.28 4.67 19.87
C TYR A 168 19.87 4.93 19.29
N ASP A 169 19.59 4.52 18.04
CA ASP A 169 18.25 4.58 17.44
C ASP A 169 17.25 3.64 18.14
N ALA A 170 17.70 2.47 18.58
CA ALA A 170 16.88 1.51 19.31
C ALA A 170 16.56 1.96 20.75
N TYR A 171 17.52 2.54 21.48
CA TYR A 171 17.24 3.18 22.77
C TYR A 171 16.25 4.33 22.62
N TRP A 172 16.40 5.17 21.58
CA TRP A 172 15.42 6.22 21.24
C TRP A 172 14.02 5.65 21.00
N ARG A 173 13.87 4.60 20.18
CA ARG A 173 12.56 3.97 19.90
C ARG A 173 11.90 3.40 21.16
N LYS A 174 12.69 3.01 22.17
CA LYS A 174 12.18 2.58 23.48
C LYS A 174 11.91 3.71 24.47
N ALA A 175 12.28 4.96 24.14
CA ALA A 175 12.44 6.07 25.08
C ALA A 175 13.36 5.74 26.28
N ASP A 176 14.34 4.85 26.07
CA ASP A 176 15.32 4.41 27.07
C ASP A 176 16.48 5.42 27.16
N TRP A 177 16.14 6.65 27.54
CA TRP A 177 17.08 7.77 27.59
C TRP A 177 18.20 7.54 28.62
N GLU A 178 17.94 6.76 29.67
CA GLU A 178 18.95 6.45 30.69
C GLU A 178 20.02 5.50 30.16
N ALA A 179 19.66 4.42 29.43
CA ALA A 179 20.66 3.60 28.74
C ALA A 179 21.41 4.41 27.68
N MET A 180 20.70 5.28 26.95
CA MET A 180 21.26 6.13 25.90
C MET A 180 22.30 7.14 26.42
N VAL A 181 22.03 7.83 27.54
CA VAL A 181 23.01 8.70 28.21
C VAL A 181 24.16 7.88 28.80
N LYS A 182 23.86 6.78 29.50
CA LYS A 182 24.86 5.93 30.17
C LYS A 182 25.90 5.36 29.19
N GLU A 183 25.47 4.90 28.02
CA GLU A 183 26.41 4.42 27.00
C GLU A 183 27.24 5.56 26.40
N ALA A 184 26.61 6.70 26.09
CA ALA A 184 27.34 7.84 25.56
C ALA A 184 28.37 8.38 26.56
N ASP A 185 28.03 8.49 27.85
CA ASP A 185 28.96 8.89 28.91
C ASP A 185 30.11 7.87 29.07
N ALA A 186 29.85 6.57 28.98
CA ALA A 186 30.89 5.55 29.01
C ALA A 186 31.86 5.66 27.82
N GLN A 187 31.35 5.95 26.61
CA GLN A 187 32.16 6.14 25.41
C GLN A 187 32.98 7.43 25.46
N LEU A 188 32.40 8.54 25.95
CA LEU A 188 33.12 9.80 26.14
C LEU A 188 34.20 9.70 27.24
N ALA A 189 33.91 9.02 28.35
CA ALA A 189 34.88 8.74 29.41
C ALA A 189 36.02 7.81 28.93
N GLY A 190 35.72 6.89 27.99
CA GLY A 190 36.70 6.09 27.25
C GLY A 190 37.51 6.87 26.20
N GLY A 191 37.34 8.19 26.09
CA GLY A 191 38.09 9.05 25.18
C GLY A 191 37.58 9.09 23.74
N VAL A 192 36.39 8.56 23.44
CA VAL A 192 35.84 8.52 22.07
C VAL A 192 35.24 9.87 21.68
N THR A 193 35.95 10.65 20.86
CA THR A 193 35.56 12.03 20.46
C THR A 193 34.63 12.12 19.23
N ARG A 194 33.88 11.06 18.90
CA ARG A 194 32.97 11.05 17.73
C ARG A 194 31.82 12.04 17.93
N PRO A 195 31.57 13.02 17.03
CA PRO A 195 30.59 14.09 17.30
C PRO A 195 29.15 13.57 17.44
N ALA A 196 28.79 12.53 16.69
CA ALA A 196 27.53 11.80 16.82
C ALA A 196 27.25 11.29 18.25
N ILE A 197 28.27 10.91 19.05
CA ILE A 197 28.05 10.46 20.45
C ILE A 197 27.58 11.63 21.31
N HIS A 198 28.21 12.79 21.17
CA HIS A 198 27.75 14.02 21.82
C HIS A 198 26.32 14.39 21.36
N PHE A 199 26.03 14.21 20.07
CA PHE A 199 24.69 14.47 19.50
C PHE A 199 23.62 13.57 20.15
N TYR A 200 23.82 12.24 20.18
CA TYR A 200 22.90 11.30 20.83
C TYR A 200 22.73 11.58 22.34
N ARG A 201 23.83 11.88 23.04
CA ARG A 201 23.80 12.27 24.46
C ARG A 201 22.93 13.50 24.72
N VAL A 202 23.08 14.55 23.91
CA VAL A 202 22.32 15.80 24.04
C VAL A 202 20.83 15.54 23.89
N ILE A 203 20.41 14.69 22.95
CA ILE A 203 18.98 14.46 22.72
C ILE A 203 18.38 13.54 23.78
N ALA A 204 19.12 12.55 24.27
CA ALA A 204 18.70 11.74 25.40
C ALA A 204 18.48 12.60 26.65
N LEU A 205 19.36 13.58 26.90
CA LEU A 205 19.14 14.58 27.96
C LEU A 205 17.90 15.45 27.72
N VAL A 206 17.57 15.83 26.47
CA VAL A 206 16.28 16.48 26.16
C VAL A 206 15.10 15.54 26.44
N GLY A 207 15.19 14.25 26.10
CA GLY A 207 14.18 13.24 26.40
C GLY A 207 13.97 13.00 27.90
N MET A 208 14.97 13.24 28.73
CA MET A 208 14.89 13.25 30.20
C MET A 208 14.42 14.60 30.78
N GLY A 209 14.03 15.58 29.96
CA GLY A 209 13.69 16.94 30.42
C GLY A 209 14.89 17.76 30.94
N LYS A 210 16.12 17.25 30.80
CA LYS A 210 17.37 17.89 31.26
C LYS A 210 17.88 18.93 30.27
N HIS A 211 17.00 19.79 29.77
CA HIS A 211 17.27 20.76 28.68
C HIS A 211 18.51 21.64 28.90
N LYS A 212 18.79 22.04 30.15
CA LYS A 212 19.99 22.83 30.47
C LYS A 212 21.28 22.01 30.36
N GLU A 213 21.31 20.81 30.92
CA GLU A 213 22.44 19.88 30.78
C GLU A 213 22.67 19.53 29.30
N ALA A 214 21.60 19.40 28.51
CA ALA A 214 21.66 19.18 27.08
C ALA A 214 22.31 20.36 26.32
N LEU A 215 21.91 21.60 26.61
CA LEU A 215 22.49 22.80 25.99
C LEU A 215 23.97 22.98 26.37
N ASP A 216 24.31 22.80 27.65
CA ASP A 216 25.68 22.92 28.13
C ASP A 216 26.56 21.81 27.54
N ALA A 217 26.05 20.58 27.40
CA ALA A 217 26.74 19.48 26.73
C ALA A 217 26.95 19.74 25.22
N ALA A 218 25.96 20.29 24.51
CA ALA A 218 26.09 20.67 23.10
C ALA A 218 27.18 21.73 22.91
N ARG A 219 27.18 22.75 23.77
CA ARG A 219 28.18 23.83 23.77
C ARG A 219 29.58 23.36 24.17
N ALA A 220 29.69 22.37 25.04
CA ALA A 220 30.96 21.71 25.35
C ALA A 220 31.48 20.89 24.15
N ALA A 221 30.63 20.07 23.54
CA ALA A 221 30.97 19.28 22.35
C ALA A 221 31.45 20.14 21.18
N LYS A 222 30.80 21.29 20.95
CA LYS A 222 31.14 22.29 19.93
C LYS A 222 32.54 22.91 20.12
N LYS A 223 33.07 22.93 21.36
CA LYS A 223 34.45 23.36 21.66
C LYS A 223 35.47 22.24 21.41
N ILE A 224 35.07 20.98 21.63
CA ILE A 224 35.93 19.80 21.45
C ILE A 224 36.07 19.45 19.97
N VAL A 225 34.98 19.52 19.20
CA VAL A 225 34.99 19.31 17.75
C VAL A 225 34.39 20.53 17.03
N PRO A 226 35.19 21.59 16.80
CA PRO A 226 34.73 22.81 16.11
C PRO A 226 34.58 22.64 14.58
N ARG A 227 35.02 21.51 14.01
CA ARG A 227 34.80 21.13 12.61
C ARG A 227 33.86 19.92 12.53
N GLY A 228 32.57 20.16 12.67
CA GLY A 228 31.53 19.16 12.53
C GLY A 228 30.14 19.77 12.64
N SER A 229 29.19 19.30 11.82
CA SER A 229 27.81 19.78 11.82
C SER A 229 27.00 19.27 13.02
N GLU A 230 27.32 18.07 13.53
CA GLU A 230 26.53 17.36 14.53
C GLU A 230 26.44 18.11 15.89
N PRO A 231 27.50 18.70 16.48
CA PRO A 231 27.38 19.49 17.70
C PRO A 231 26.60 20.81 17.53
N ALA A 232 26.66 21.41 16.35
CA ALA A 232 25.88 22.61 16.02
C ALA A 232 24.38 22.27 15.86
N LEU A 233 24.07 21.15 15.19
CA LEU A 233 22.72 20.60 15.12
C LEU A 233 22.21 20.17 16.50
N ALA A 234 23.07 19.72 17.42
CA ALA A 234 22.71 19.45 18.81
C ALA A 234 22.23 20.73 19.52
N GLU A 235 23.01 21.82 19.43
CA GLU A 235 22.64 23.11 20.02
C GLU A 235 21.34 23.66 19.41
N ALA A 236 21.21 23.60 18.08
CA ALA A 236 19.99 24.01 17.38
C ALA A 236 18.76 23.18 17.77
N TYR A 237 18.92 21.86 17.95
CA TYR A 237 17.83 20.97 18.39
C TYR A 237 17.32 21.34 19.79
N VAL A 238 18.22 21.59 20.76
CA VAL A 238 17.81 22.00 22.11
C VAL A 238 17.09 23.35 22.06
N LEU A 239 17.65 24.35 21.36
CA LEU A 239 17.04 25.68 21.21
C LEU A 239 15.69 25.64 20.48
N GLY A 240 15.50 24.75 19.51
CA GLY A 240 14.25 24.61 18.76
C GLY A 240 13.18 23.73 19.41
N THR A 241 13.42 23.17 20.61
CA THR A 241 12.48 22.23 21.26
C THR A 241 12.26 22.42 22.76
N SER A 242 13.01 23.29 23.44
CA SER A 242 13.08 23.34 24.92
C SER A 242 12.30 24.50 25.56
N GLU A 243 10.98 24.55 25.35
CA GLU A 243 10.09 25.56 25.95
C GLU A 243 10.09 25.51 27.49
N ALA A 244 9.99 24.30 28.06
CA ALA A 244 9.80 24.08 29.49
C ALA A 244 10.91 24.63 30.41
N ALA A 245 12.08 24.95 29.85
CA ALA A 245 13.23 25.50 30.59
C ALA A 245 13.46 27.00 30.31
N GLY A 246 12.62 27.66 29.51
CA GLY A 246 12.86 29.04 29.04
C GLY A 246 14.06 29.15 28.09
N ILE A 247 14.44 28.05 27.43
CA ILE A 247 15.61 27.94 26.54
C ILE A 247 15.21 28.05 25.06
N HIS A 248 13.91 28.00 24.74
CA HIS A 248 13.41 28.00 23.37
C HIS A 248 13.74 29.31 22.61
N ASP A 249 14.55 29.19 21.56
CA ASP A 249 14.93 30.24 20.62
C ASP A 249 14.98 29.65 19.21
N ALA A 250 13.83 29.68 18.54
CA ALA A 250 13.67 29.13 17.20
C ALA A 250 14.51 29.86 16.15
N ASP A 251 14.71 31.18 16.27
CA ASP A 251 15.48 31.93 15.28
C ASP A 251 17.00 31.75 15.46
N ALA A 252 17.50 31.58 16.69
CA ALA A 252 18.87 31.12 16.91
C ALA A 252 19.07 29.68 16.42
N SER A 253 18.10 28.78 16.65
CA SER A 253 18.11 27.42 16.10
C SER A 253 18.22 27.43 14.57
N LEU A 254 17.32 28.15 13.89
CA LEU A 254 17.30 28.29 12.43
C LEU A 254 18.56 28.96 11.88
N LYS A 255 19.13 29.94 12.59
CA LYS A 255 20.39 30.60 12.21
C LYS A 255 21.61 29.68 12.33
N ILE A 256 21.67 28.83 13.36
CA ILE A 256 22.72 27.80 13.49
C ILE A 256 22.58 26.77 12.38
N ILE A 257 21.36 26.31 12.11
CA ILE A 257 21.04 25.38 11.01
C ILE A 257 21.51 25.98 9.66
N ALA A 258 21.08 27.19 9.31
CA ALA A 258 21.45 27.85 8.06
C ALA A 258 22.95 28.09 7.86
N GLY A 259 23.73 28.18 8.94
CA GLY A 259 25.20 28.34 8.91
C GLY A 259 26.00 27.04 8.94
N THR A 260 25.39 25.87 8.73
CA THR A 260 26.03 24.57 8.91
C THR A 260 26.18 23.80 7.60
N ASP A 261 27.39 23.83 7.02
CA ASP A 261 27.77 22.99 5.87
C ASP A 261 27.76 21.50 6.27
N SER A 262 26.81 20.72 5.71
CA SER A 262 26.65 19.30 6.02
C SER A 262 26.07 18.52 4.84
N SER A 263 26.72 17.41 4.47
CA SER A 263 26.21 16.46 3.47
C SER A 263 25.03 15.62 3.96
N THR A 264 24.75 15.61 5.27
CA THR A 264 23.69 14.81 5.92
C THR A 264 22.29 15.42 5.75
N LEU A 265 21.92 15.71 4.50
CA LEU A 265 20.78 16.53 4.08
C LEU A 265 19.44 16.13 4.70
N SER A 266 19.17 14.83 4.85
CA SER A 266 17.90 14.36 5.44
C SER A 266 17.74 14.69 6.92
N TYR A 267 18.84 14.71 7.69
CA TYR A 267 18.74 14.93 9.14
C TYR A 267 18.51 16.42 9.43
N TYR A 268 19.22 17.28 8.70
CA TYR A 268 19.01 18.72 8.66
C TYR A 268 17.54 19.08 8.41
N LEU A 269 16.92 18.44 7.41
CA LEU A 269 15.52 18.71 7.04
C LEU A 269 14.51 18.36 8.13
N ASN A 270 14.70 17.25 8.86
CA ASN A 270 13.83 16.88 9.99
C ASN A 270 13.91 17.94 11.10
N VAL A 271 15.12 18.29 11.57
CA VAL A 271 15.29 19.30 12.64
C VAL A 271 14.73 20.66 12.21
N HIS A 272 15.05 21.13 11.00
CA HIS A 272 14.58 22.41 10.47
C HIS A 272 13.05 22.44 10.35
N ALA A 273 12.43 21.41 9.76
CA ALA A 273 10.98 21.33 9.63
C ALA A 273 10.27 21.26 10.99
N ARG A 274 10.81 20.49 11.95
CA ARG A 274 10.29 20.42 13.33
C ARG A 274 10.37 21.77 14.03
N THR A 275 11.49 22.48 13.97
CA THR A 275 11.63 23.82 14.58
C THR A 275 10.62 24.80 13.98
N LEU A 276 10.44 24.82 12.65
CA LEU A 276 9.41 25.66 12.00
C LEU A 276 7.99 25.28 12.44
N PHE A 277 7.69 23.98 12.54
CA PHE A 277 6.36 23.51 12.96
C PHE A 277 6.04 23.90 14.41
N LEU A 278 6.99 23.70 15.34
CA LEU A 278 6.82 24.06 16.75
C LEU A 278 6.73 25.57 16.95
N ALA A 279 7.52 26.36 16.21
CA ALA A 279 7.44 27.82 16.19
C ALA A 279 6.16 28.38 15.49
N GLY A 280 5.17 27.53 15.17
CA GLY A 280 3.92 27.92 14.52
C GLY A 280 4.03 28.29 13.03
N ARG A 281 5.24 28.22 12.46
CA ARG A 281 5.58 28.60 11.07
C ARG A 281 5.25 27.47 10.09
N ALA A 282 4.02 26.98 10.17
CA ALA A 282 3.54 25.82 9.41
C ALA A 282 3.61 26.02 7.88
N ARG A 283 3.45 27.26 7.38
CA ARG A 283 3.64 27.57 5.95
C ARG A 283 5.07 27.32 5.50
N GLU A 284 6.04 27.90 6.21
CA GLU A 284 7.47 27.74 5.89
C GLU A 284 7.91 26.26 6.03
N CYS A 285 7.35 25.54 7.00
CA CYS A 285 7.55 24.08 7.14
C CYS A 285 7.04 23.31 5.91
N ALA A 286 5.83 23.62 5.44
CA ALA A 286 5.25 23.00 4.25
C ALA A 286 5.95 23.42 2.94
N GLU A 287 6.52 24.62 2.87
CA GLU A 287 7.30 25.12 1.72
C GLU A 287 8.69 24.45 1.67
N LEU A 288 9.40 24.36 2.80
CA LEU A 288 10.68 23.66 2.95
C LEU A 288 10.60 22.19 2.50
N LEU A 289 9.50 21.52 2.82
CA LEU A 289 9.21 20.13 2.46
C LEU A 289 8.43 19.99 1.14
N GLY A 290 7.96 21.09 0.58
CA GLY A 290 7.12 21.15 -0.62
C GLY A 290 7.89 21.11 -1.94
N ILE A 291 9.20 21.39 -1.91
CA ILE A 291 10.08 21.34 -3.09
C ILE A 291 10.10 19.91 -3.65
N LYS A 292 9.59 19.74 -4.89
CA LYS A 292 9.55 18.46 -5.60
C LYS A 292 10.96 17.84 -5.68
N GLY A 293 11.16 16.72 -4.98
CA GLY A 293 12.42 15.97 -4.98
C GLY A 293 12.88 15.40 -3.63
N ARG A 294 12.23 15.72 -2.51
CA ARG A 294 12.66 15.28 -1.16
C ARG A 294 11.58 14.57 -0.32
N ARG A 295 10.71 13.81 -0.97
CA ARG A 295 9.67 12.97 -0.32
C ARG A 295 10.11 11.51 -0.29
N THR A 296 11.08 11.16 0.55
CA THR A 296 11.76 9.85 0.51
C THR A 296 11.81 9.11 1.83
N ASN A 297 11.21 9.62 2.92
CA ASN A 297 11.15 8.91 4.20
C ASN A 297 9.98 9.37 5.09
N PHE A 298 9.75 8.60 6.16
CA PHE A 298 8.70 8.84 7.16
C PHE A 298 8.70 10.28 7.69
N ASP A 299 9.83 10.78 8.19
CA ASP A 299 9.91 12.08 8.88
C ASP A 299 9.50 13.26 8.00
N THR A 300 9.99 13.29 6.75
CA THR A 300 9.71 14.40 5.82
C THR A 300 8.24 14.43 5.41
N LEU A 301 7.59 13.28 5.28
CA LEU A 301 6.16 13.18 4.99
C LEU A 301 5.31 13.43 6.25
N PHE A 302 5.76 12.99 7.43
CA PHE A 302 5.08 13.27 8.70
C PHE A 302 5.00 14.78 8.98
N TRP A 303 6.13 15.50 8.93
CA TRP A 303 6.13 16.94 9.19
C TRP A 303 5.40 17.73 8.09
N LEU A 304 5.46 17.32 6.83
CA LEU A 304 4.68 17.93 5.75
C LEU A 304 3.17 17.74 5.97
N GLY A 305 2.74 16.52 6.33
CA GLY A 305 1.35 16.22 6.64
C GLY A 305 0.83 16.96 7.87
N ALA A 306 1.65 17.06 8.93
CA ALA A 306 1.32 17.85 10.11
C ALA A 306 1.19 19.36 9.78
N ALA A 307 2.11 19.91 8.97
CA ALA A 307 2.06 21.29 8.52
C ALA A 307 0.83 21.57 7.64
N GLN A 308 0.53 20.70 6.66
CA GLN A 308 -0.70 20.75 5.86
C GLN A 308 -1.97 20.76 6.73
N TRP A 309 -2.02 19.90 7.75
CA TRP A 309 -3.15 19.84 8.69
C TRP A 309 -3.32 21.16 9.47
N LYS A 310 -2.22 21.75 9.96
CA LYS A 310 -2.23 23.07 10.63
C LYS A 310 -2.65 24.21 9.68
N LEU A 311 -2.45 24.05 8.38
CA LEU A 311 -2.86 25.00 7.33
C LEU A 311 -4.30 24.75 6.82
N GLY A 312 -5.01 23.72 7.32
CA GLY A 312 -6.36 23.36 6.89
C GLY A 312 -6.44 22.55 5.58
N ALA A 313 -5.30 22.15 5.02
CA ALA A 313 -5.21 21.28 3.83
C ALA A 313 -5.45 19.81 4.21
N PHE A 314 -6.65 19.50 4.71
CA PHE A 314 -6.94 18.23 5.37
C PHE A 314 -6.92 17.01 4.44
N ALA A 315 -7.23 17.17 3.15
CA ALA A 315 -7.20 16.06 2.20
C ALA A 315 -5.76 15.67 1.86
N GLU A 316 -4.93 16.67 1.59
CA GLU A 316 -3.50 16.57 1.34
C GLU A 316 -2.76 16.05 2.56
N ALA A 317 -3.13 16.51 3.76
CA ALA A 317 -2.59 16.02 5.03
C ALA A 317 -2.92 14.53 5.23
N ARG A 318 -4.18 14.11 5.03
CA ARG A 318 -4.57 12.69 5.15
C ARG A 318 -3.79 11.81 4.18
N GLN A 319 -3.63 12.24 2.92
CA GLN A 319 -2.83 11.50 1.94
C GLN A 319 -1.35 11.42 2.37
N THR A 320 -0.73 12.55 2.69
CA THR A 320 0.70 12.62 3.05
C THR A 320 1.01 11.85 4.33
N LEU A 321 0.12 11.87 5.34
CA LEU A 321 0.24 11.08 6.56
C LEU A 321 -0.04 9.58 6.33
N SER A 322 -0.91 9.22 5.38
CA SER A 322 -1.11 7.83 4.96
C SER A 322 0.13 7.28 4.27
N ASP A 323 0.76 8.07 3.39
CA ASP A 323 2.01 7.67 2.72
C ASP A 323 3.20 7.62 3.70
N ALA A 324 3.28 8.51 4.69
CA ALA A 324 4.21 8.34 5.81
C ALA A 324 3.96 7.03 6.57
N ARG A 325 2.71 6.73 6.94
CA ARG A 325 2.31 5.51 7.64
C ARG A 325 2.60 4.23 6.83
N ARG A 326 2.51 4.29 5.50
CA ARG A 326 2.89 3.20 4.59
C ARG A 326 4.40 2.94 4.61
N LEU A 327 5.23 3.99 4.60
CA LEU A 327 6.69 3.86 4.62
C LEU A 327 7.24 3.39 5.97
N ASN A 328 6.62 3.75 7.10
CA ASN A 328 6.94 3.11 8.38
C ASN A 328 5.73 2.99 9.32
N PRO A 329 5.02 1.83 9.29
CA PRO A 329 3.87 1.56 10.15
C PRO A 329 4.18 1.44 11.66
N TYR A 330 5.46 1.40 12.03
CA TYR A 330 5.92 1.30 13.42
C TYR A 330 6.23 2.68 14.02
N LEU A 331 6.98 3.53 13.31
CA LEU A 331 7.22 4.92 13.71
C LEU A 331 5.91 5.73 13.84
N ALA A 332 4.88 5.41 13.05
CA ALA A 332 3.54 5.95 13.25
C ALA A 332 2.98 5.72 14.67
N ARG A 333 3.34 4.61 15.33
CA ARG A 333 2.97 4.32 16.73
C ARG A 333 3.90 4.97 17.75
N HIS A 334 5.18 5.20 17.41
CA HIS A 334 6.12 5.90 18.29
C HIS A 334 6.00 7.43 18.22
N ALA A 335 5.40 7.99 17.17
CA ALA A 335 4.96 9.39 17.14
C ALA A 335 3.94 9.72 18.26
N LEU A 336 3.22 8.71 18.78
CA LEU A 336 2.36 8.83 19.96
C LEU A 336 3.12 8.90 21.30
N GLN A 337 4.45 8.74 21.32
CA GLN A 337 5.28 8.82 22.52
C GLN A 337 6.06 10.14 22.64
N ILE A 338 5.97 11.02 21.65
CA ILE A 338 6.54 12.38 21.73
C ILE A 338 5.51 13.28 22.41
N GLU A 339 5.89 13.92 23.52
CA GLU A 339 5.02 14.84 24.25
C GLU A 339 4.51 15.99 23.35
N GLY A 340 3.26 16.40 23.55
CA GLY A 340 2.54 17.32 22.67
C GLY A 340 2.06 16.70 21.34
N LEU A 341 2.85 15.82 20.74
CA LEU A 341 2.53 15.14 19.47
C LEU A 341 1.45 14.06 19.64
N ALA A 342 1.48 13.35 20.77
CA ALA A 342 0.55 12.25 21.08
C ALA A 342 -0.93 12.61 20.92
N ALA A 343 -1.37 13.76 21.46
CA ALA A 343 -2.75 14.22 21.36
C ALA A 343 -3.16 14.57 19.92
N PHE A 344 -2.22 15.11 19.14
CA PHE A 344 -2.42 15.45 17.73
C PHE A 344 -2.59 14.18 16.88
N VAL A 345 -1.66 13.23 16.95
CA VAL A 345 -1.77 11.95 16.23
C VAL A 345 -3.01 11.15 16.68
N ALA A 346 -3.35 11.14 17.97
CA ALA A 346 -4.54 10.48 18.48
C ALA A 346 -5.86 11.12 17.97
N SER A 347 -5.90 12.44 17.73
CA SER A 347 -7.05 13.07 17.06
C SER A 347 -7.19 12.62 15.60
N ILE A 348 -6.07 12.48 14.89
CA ILE A 348 -6.03 12.07 13.47
C ILE A 348 -6.45 10.59 13.30
N ASP A 349 -5.91 9.67 14.10
CA ASP A 349 -6.34 8.26 14.08
C ASP A 349 -7.82 8.10 14.44
N LYS A 350 -8.32 8.90 15.39
CA LYS A 350 -9.73 8.85 15.84
C LYS A 350 -10.72 9.36 14.78
N GLU A 351 -10.32 10.32 13.94
CA GLU A 351 -11.11 10.76 12.78
C GLU A 351 -11.00 9.81 11.58
N LEU A 352 -9.85 9.16 11.38
CA LEU A 352 -9.63 8.21 10.28
C LEU A 352 -10.32 6.85 10.49
N ALA A 353 -10.55 6.43 11.73
CA ALA A 353 -11.07 5.10 12.07
C ALA A 353 -12.61 4.93 11.97
N GLY A 354 -13.38 6.02 11.83
CA GLY A 354 -14.81 5.99 11.51
C GLY A 354 -15.77 5.68 12.67
N GLU A 355 -15.45 4.76 13.60
CA GLU A 355 -16.20 4.57 14.85
C GLU A 355 -15.39 3.84 15.94
N GLY A 356 -15.92 3.79 17.18
CA GLY A 356 -15.15 3.41 18.39
C GLY A 356 -14.79 1.92 18.53
N ALA A 357 -13.50 1.62 18.74
CA ALA A 357 -13.01 0.26 18.94
C ALA A 357 -13.13 -0.24 20.39
N GLY A 358 -13.42 -1.53 20.58
CA GLY A 358 -13.57 -2.13 21.91
C GLY A 358 -13.86 -3.64 21.94
N GLN A 359 -13.15 -4.47 21.17
CA GLN A 359 -13.37 -5.93 21.22
C GLN A 359 -12.20 -6.88 20.89
N GLN A 360 -10.94 -6.41 20.87
CA GLN A 360 -9.80 -7.35 20.76
C GLN A 360 -9.37 -7.93 22.11
N ASP A 361 -9.76 -7.31 23.23
CA ASP A 361 -9.43 -7.74 24.59
C ASP A 361 -10.27 -8.92 25.13
N ARG A 362 -11.19 -9.54 24.36
CA ARG A 362 -11.93 -10.71 24.88
C ARG A 362 -10.98 -11.80 25.36
N GLY A 363 -10.04 -12.23 24.51
CA GLY A 363 -9.02 -13.25 24.85
C GLY A 363 -8.00 -12.84 25.93
N ARG A 364 -8.11 -11.62 26.48
CA ARG A 364 -7.44 -11.22 27.72
C ARG A 364 -8.33 -10.32 28.59
N LEU A 365 -9.64 -10.58 28.71
CA LEU A 365 -10.54 -9.72 29.50
C LEU A 365 -10.28 -9.76 31.02
N SER A 366 -9.28 -10.56 31.43
CA SER A 366 -8.17 -10.10 32.28
C SER A 366 -6.88 -10.92 32.12
N HIS A 367 -6.82 -11.78 31.10
CA HIS A 367 -6.43 -13.21 31.19
C HIS A 367 -7.55 -14.09 31.74
N GLU A 368 -8.74 -13.53 31.96
CA GLU A 368 -10.01 -14.26 31.92
C GLU A 368 -11.17 -13.55 32.69
N LEU A 369 -10.94 -13.13 33.94
CA LEU A 369 -11.85 -12.32 34.79
C LEU A 369 -11.13 -11.26 35.67
N ALA A 370 -10.26 -11.51 36.66
CA ALA A 370 -9.57 -12.69 37.24
C ALA A 370 -8.80 -13.61 36.28
N THR A 371 -9.27 -14.85 36.03
CA THR A 371 -8.83 -15.75 34.94
C THR A 371 -10.01 -16.63 34.41
N HIS A 372 -11.25 -16.14 34.54
CA HIS A 372 -12.55 -16.84 34.38
C HIS A 372 -13.37 -16.64 35.71
N LEU A 373 -14.72 -16.59 35.86
CA LEU A 373 -15.91 -16.36 35.01
C LEU A 373 -16.89 -15.42 35.75
N LEU A 374 -17.07 -14.18 35.28
CA LEU A 374 -18.24 -13.30 35.54
C LEU A 374 -18.33 -12.13 34.52
N THR A 375 -19.54 -11.86 34.02
CA THR A 375 -19.95 -10.72 33.19
C THR A 375 -20.88 -9.74 33.95
N VAL A 376 -21.21 -8.60 33.35
CA VAL A 376 -22.16 -7.62 33.94
C VAL A 376 -23.53 -8.24 34.24
N ALA A 377 -24.04 -9.11 33.36
CA ALA A 377 -25.33 -9.78 33.59
C ALA A 377 -25.28 -10.77 34.76
N GLU A 378 -24.13 -11.42 35.00
CA GLU A 378 -23.93 -12.35 36.11
C GLU A 378 -23.67 -11.59 37.44
N ILE A 379 -23.03 -10.41 37.37
CA ILE A 379 -22.95 -9.45 38.48
C ILE A 379 -24.36 -8.95 38.86
N GLU A 380 -25.19 -8.58 37.88
CA GLU A 380 -26.59 -8.21 38.11
C GLU A 380 -27.41 -9.39 38.68
N ALA A 381 -27.17 -10.63 38.23
CA ALA A 381 -27.80 -11.83 38.77
C ALA A 381 -27.38 -12.14 40.22
N LEU A 382 -26.11 -11.89 40.58
CA LEU A 382 -25.62 -11.96 41.96
C LEU A 382 -26.30 -10.90 42.85
N VAL A 383 -26.42 -9.66 42.38
CA VAL A 383 -27.08 -8.57 43.11
C VAL A 383 -28.56 -8.86 43.34
N ARG A 384 -29.29 -9.40 42.35
CA ARG A 384 -30.71 -9.81 42.50
C ARG A 384 -30.93 -10.90 43.57
N ARG A 385 -29.87 -11.59 44.02
CA ARG A 385 -29.94 -12.75 44.92
C ARG A 385 -29.75 -12.40 46.40
N TYR A 386 -29.28 -11.19 46.73
CA TYR A 386 -29.09 -10.72 48.11
C TYR A 386 -29.93 -9.46 48.36
N GLN A 387 -30.77 -9.49 49.41
CA GLN A 387 -31.75 -8.42 49.65
C GLN A 387 -31.09 -7.05 49.88
N PHE A 388 -31.74 -6.00 49.37
CA PHE A 388 -31.18 -4.68 49.05
C PHE A 388 -30.43 -3.93 50.17
N ALA A 389 -30.62 -4.28 51.45
CA ALA A 389 -30.08 -3.54 52.60
C ALA A 389 -28.55 -3.48 52.70
N ARG A 390 -27.79 -4.30 51.95
CA ARG A 390 -26.31 -4.29 51.95
C ARG A 390 -25.66 -4.20 50.56
N ALA A 391 -26.46 -4.15 49.48
CA ALA A 391 -25.95 -4.28 48.11
C ALA A 391 -24.91 -3.22 47.74
N ALA A 392 -25.15 -1.95 48.07
CA ALA A 392 -24.22 -0.86 47.75
C ALA A 392 -22.86 -0.99 48.47
N SER A 393 -22.84 -1.44 49.72
CA SER A 393 -21.62 -1.52 50.54
C SER A 393 -20.65 -2.61 50.05
N GLU A 394 -21.15 -3.76 49.59
CA GLU A 394 -20.28 -4.79 48.99
C GLU A 394 -19.86 -4.40 47.55
N TYR A 395 -20.69 -3.64 46.82
CA TYR A 395 -20.32 -3.05 45.52
C TYR A 395 -19.15 -2.06 45.66
N GLU A 396 -19.18 -1.22 46.69
CA GLU A 396 -18.09 -0.29 47.06
C GLU A 396 -16.82 -1.03 47.52
N ARG A 397 -16.96 -2.18 48.17
CA ARG A 397 -15.84 -3.06 48.56
C ARG A 397 -15.17 -3.71 47.35
N LEU A 398 -15.96 -4.17 46.39
CA LEU A 398 -15.48 -4.68 45.11
C LEU A 398 -14.79 -3.57 44.30
N LEU A 399 -15.34 -2.36 44.34
CA LEU A 399 -14.74 -1.17 43.74
C LEU A 399 -13.37 -0.85 44.35
N GLN A 400 -13.20 -0.99 45.66
CA GLN A 400 -11.90 -0.80 46.31
C GLN A 400 -10.84 -1.81 45.84
N SER A 401 -11.21 -3.09 45.65
CA SER A 401 -10.29 -4.12 45.17
C SER A 401 -10.05 -4.11 43.64
N LEU A 402 -10.88 -3.42 42.85
CA LEU A 402 -10.64 -3.20 41.42
C LEU A 402 -9.43 -2.29 41.16
N THR A 403 -8.41 -2.85 40.51
CA THR A 403 -7.18 -2.14 40.08
C THR A 403 -7.31 -1.46 38.71
N SER A 404 -8.20 -1.95 37.82
CA SER A 404 -8.43 -1.34 36.51
C SER A 404 -9.28 -0.08 36.64
N ALA A 405 -8.67 1.10 36.42
CA ALA A 405 -9.34 2.39 36.51
C ALA A 405 -10.57 2.52 35.58
N VAL A 406 -10.58 1.84 34.42
CA VAL A 406 -11.72 1.89 33.49
C VAL A 406 -12.91 1.07 34.01
N ARG A 407 -12.68 -0.16 34.52
CA ARG A 407 -13.76 -0.91 35.20
C ARG A 407 -14.17 -0.23 36.52
N LYS A 408 -13.25 0.44 37.22
CA LYS A 408 -13.56 1.27 38.38
C LYS A 408 -14.56 2.37 37.98
N ALA A 409 -14.26 3.13 36.92
CA ALA A 409 -15.13 4.16 36.35
C ALA A 409 -16.48 3.61 35.82
N GLU A 410 -16.51 2.41 35.24
CA GLU A 410 -17.73 1.76 34.74
C GLU A 410 -18.65 1.29 35.89
N VAL A 411 -18.07 0.79 36.98
CA VAL A 411 -18.78 0.44 38.21
C VAL A 411 -19.19 1.72 38.97
N GLU A 412 -18.34 2.75 38.99
CA GLU A 412 -18.59 4.09 39.56
C GLU A 412 -19.66 4.88 38.80
N THR A 413 -19.89 4.64 37.51
CA THR A 413 -20.95 5.32 36.75
C THR A 413 -22.34 4.72 37.00
N ARG A 414 -22.44 3.44 37.40
CA ARG A 414 -23.71 2.83 37.85
C ARG A 414 -23.95 2.86 39.36
N LEU A 415 -22.89 3.00 40.18
CA LEU A 415 -23.01 3.16 41.63
C LEU A 415 -23.97 4.31 42.06
N PRO A 416 -24.03 5.47 41.39
CA PRO A 416 -25.05 6.51 41.62
C PRO A 416 -26.50 6.06 41.42
N GLU A 417 -26.77 5.18 40.46
CA GLU A 417 -28.13 4.68 40.19
C GLU A 417 -28.56 3.67 41.27
N ILE A 418 -27.65 2.77 41.67
CA ILE A 418 -27.87 1.81 42.77
C ILE A 418 -28.03 2.55 44.11
N ARG A 419 -27.16 3.53 44.41
CA ARG A 419 -27.31 4.46 45.54
C ARG A 419 -28.59 5.30 45.42
N GLY A 420 -29.04 5.59 44.21
CA GLY A 420 -30.30 6.28 43.91
C GLY A 420 -31.51 5.45 44.30
N MET A 421 -31.57 4.17 43.93
CA MET A 421 -32.66 3.26 44.29
C MET A 421 -32.70 2.97 45.81
N ALA A 422 -31.56 2.61 46.40
CA ALA A 422 -31.46 2.39 47.85
C ALA A 422 -31.73 3.68 48.65
N GLY A 423 -31.24 4.82 48.14
CA GLY A 423 -31.47 6.15 48.69
C GLY A 423 -32.91 6.62 48.54
N ALA A 424 -33.62 6.25 47.47
CA ALA A 424 -35.06 6.52 47.31
C ALA A 424 -35.86 5.72 48.35
N HIS A 425 -35.65 4.40 48.43
CA HIS A 425 -36.28 3.55 49.44
C HIS A 425 -36.04 4.07 50.88
N SER A 426 -34.79 4.44 51.19
CA SER A 426 -34.42 5.02 52.49
C SER A 426 -35.05 6.40 52.75
N LYS A 427 -35.00 7.33 51.79
CA LYS A 427 -35.61 8.67 51.91
C LYS A 427 -37.14 8.61 52.00
N ILE A 428 -37.77 7.67 51.31
CA ILE A 428 -39.23 7.46 51.36
C ILE A 428 -39.61 6.90 52.73
N SER A 429 -38.97 5.82 53.19
CA SER A 429 -39.17 5.28 54.55
C SER A 429 -38.95 6.35 55.64
N THR A 430 -37.87 7.13 55.53
CA THR A 430 -37.56 8.23 56.46
C THR A 430 -38.54 9.41 56.35
N GLY A 431 -39.10 9.66 55.15
CA GLY A 431 -40.04 10.74 54.88
C GLY A 431 -41.48 10.43 55.32
N VAL A 432 -41.90 9.17 55.22
CA VAL A 432 -43.13 8.63 55.83
C VAL A 432 -43.07 8.83 57.34
N ASN A 433 -41.98 8.42 57.98
CA ASN A 433 -41.71 8.64 59.41
C ASN A 433 -41.57 10.13 59.83
N LYS A 434 -41.66 11.08 58.88
CA LYS A 434 -41.55 12.53 59.12
C LYS A 434 -42.70 13.34 58.50
N GLY A 435 -43.75 12.69 58.00
CA GLY A 435 -44.99 13.36 57.54
C GLY A 435 -44.83 14.32 56.35
N SER A 436 -43.76 14.18 55.54
CA SER A 436 -43.47 15.14 54.46
C SER A 436 -44.37 14.90 53.24
N LEU A 437 -45.24 15.87 52.93
CA LEU A 437 -46.14 15.83 51.77
C LEU A 437 -45.40 16.22 50.48
N LYS A 438 -45.59 15.43 49.41
CA LYS A 438 -44.97 15.58 48.07
C LYS A 438 -43.47 15.26 48.00
N LEU A 439 -43.14 13.96 48.11
CA LEU A 439 -41.83 13.42 47.72
C LEU A 439 -41.79 13.12 46.22
N LYS A 440 -40.71 13.48 45.53
CA LYS A 440 -40.42 12.97 44.18
C LYS A 440 -39.58 11.70 44.28
N ALA A 441 -40.02 10.65 43.59
CA ALA A 441 -39.36 9.35 43.55
C ALA A 441 -39.20 8.91 42.09
N THR A 442 -38.02 8.40 41.72
CA THR A 442 -37.77 7.91 40.35
C THR A 442 -37.77 6.39 40.36
N LEU A 443 -38.66 5.78 39.58
CA LEU A 443 -38.73 4.34 39.38
C LEU A 443 -38.30 4.04 37.93
N GLY A 444 -37.13 3.43 37.76
CA GLY A 444 -36.49 3.30 36.44
C GLY A 444 -36.28 4.67 35.79
N LYS A 445 -36.93 4.91 34.65
CA LYS A 445 -36.87 6.19 33.90
C LYS A 445 -38.07 7.12 34.13
N THR A 446 -38.89 6.87 35.15
CA THR A 446 -40.16 7.57 35.36
C THR A 446 -40.23 8.24 36.73
N GLU A 447 -40.50 9.55 36.72
CA GLU A 447 -40.66 10.36 37.92
C GLU A 447 -42.10 10.27 38.43
N LEU A 448 -42.25 9.83 39.67
CA LEU A 448 -43.50 9.74 40.42
C LEU A 448 -43.50 10.83 41.50
N THR A 449 -44.56 11.65 41.57
CA THR A 449 -44.74 12.58 42.70
C THR A 449 -45.68 11.93 43.71
N VAL A 450 -45.12 11.42 44.82
CA VAL A 450 -45.85 10.78 45.93
C VAL A 450 -46.43 11.88 46.82
N SER A 451 -47.74 12.14 46.71
CA SER A 451 -48.42 13.23 47.43
C SER A 451 -48.67 12.91 48.90
N LYS A 452 -48.92 11.65 49.24
CA LYS A 452 -49.27 11.18 50.59
C LYS A 452 -48.88 9.70 50.75
N ALA A 453 -48.68 9.25 51.99
CA ALA A 453 -48.39 7.84 52.28
C ALA A 453 -48.93 7.43 53.67
N ALA A 454 -49.39 6.19 53.75
CA ALA A 454 -49.69 5.42 54.97
C ALA A 454 -48.89 4.10 54.90
N GLU A 455 -48.88 3.29 55.97
CA GLU A 455 -48.04 2.08 56.06
C GLU A 455 -48.25 1.06 54.93
N THR A 456 -49.48 0.97 54.39
CA THR A 456 -49.84 0.00 53.36
C THR A 456 -50.09 0.61 51.98
N ILE A 457 -50.33 1.92 51.85
CA ILE A 457 -50.76 2.60 50.60
C ILE A 457 -50.13 4.00 50.46
N PHE A 458 -49.74 4.40 49.24
CA PHE A 458 -49.33 5.76 48.89
C PHE A 458 -50.17 6.37 47.75
N GLU A 459 -50.33 7.69 47.78
CA GLU A 459 -50.97 8.49 46.74
C GLU A 459 -49.91 9.09 45.82
N PHE A 460 -50.11 9.06 44.50
CA PHE A 460 -49.09 9.43 43.51
C PHE A 460 -49.67 10.16 42.29
N ALA A 461 -48.82 10.91 41.59
CA ALA A 461 -49.12 11.55 40.32
C ALA A 461 -47.98 11.36 39.29
N ILE A 462 -48.35 11.12 38.04
CA ILE A 462 -47.45 10.87 36.90
C ILE A 462 -48.14 11.39 35.62
N ALA A 463 -47.40 12.18 34.82
CA ALA A 463 -47.68 12.51 33.42
C ALA A 463 -49.16 12.67 32.97
N GLY A 464 -50.01 13.34 33.76
CA GLY A 464 -51.41 13.61 33.43
C GLY A 464 -52.45 12.71 34.13
N GLY A 465 -52.04 11.86 35.07
CA GLY A 465 -52.91 11.08 35.96
C GLY A 465 -52.44 11.07 37.42
N SER A 466 -53.30 10.59 38.33
CA SER A 466 -53.03 10.45 39.76
C SER A 466 -53.97 9.42 40.41
N GLY A 467 -53.48 8.66 41.39
CA GLY A 467 -54.21 7.56 42.04
C GLY A 467 -53.65 7.13 43.39
N LYS A 468 -54.04 5.94 43.90
CA LYS A 468 -53.59 5.37 45.19
C LYS A 468 -53.15 3.91 45.06
N PHE A 469 -51.99 3.55 45.62
CA PHE A 469 -51.27 2.30 45.34
C PHE A 469 -50.69 1.63 46.60
N PRO A 470 -50.80 0.30 46.78
CA PRO A 470 -50.16 -0.41 47.89
C PRO A 470 -48.62 -0.42 47.86
N TRP A 471 -47.98 -0.39 49.03
CA TRP A 471 -46.50 -0.41 49.15
C TRP A 471 -45.85 -1.78 48.89
N ALA A 472 -46.51 -2.87 49.27
CA ALA A 472 -45.84 -4.17 49.43
C ALA A 472 -45.43 -4.86 48.12
N PHE A 473 -45.91 -4.40 46.97
CA PHE A 473 -45.77 -5.09 45.68
C PHE A 473 -45.40 -4.13 44.54
N LEU A 474 -44.11 -3.77 44.47
CA LEU A 474 -43.53 -2.98 43.37
C LEU A 474 -43.10 -3.85 42.17
N ASP A 475 -43.92 -4.85 41.82
CA ASP A 475 -43.80 -5.63 40.57
C ASP A 475 -45.04 -5.39 39.69
N PRO A 476 -44.88 -4.73 38.52
CA PRO A 476 -45.97 -4.45 37.59
C PRO A 476 -46.72 -5.69 37.09
N ALA A 477 -46.08 -6.86 37.02
CA ALA A 477 -46.73 -8.09 36.54
C ALA A 477 -47.69 -8.68 37.60
N VAL A 478 -47.34 -8.57 38.88
CA VAL A 478 -48.19 -9.02 40.01
C VAL A 478 -49.40 -8.11 40.20
N TYR A 479 -49.21 -6.80 39.96
CA TYR A 479 -50.24 -5.79 40.19
C TYR A 479 -51.49 -5.95 39.31
N CYS A 480 -51.30 -6.21 38.01
CA CYS A 480 -52.38 -6.04 37.02
C CYS A 480 -53.52 -7.08 37.15
N GLY A 481 -53.25 -8.26 37.72
CA GLY A 481 -54.29 -9.26 37.99
C GLY A 481 -55.26 -8.87 39.12
N PHE A 482 -54.88 -7.94 39.99
CA PHE A 482 -55.72 -7.43 41.09
C PHE A 482 -56.51 -6.17 40.67
N ALA A 483 -55.91 -5.36 39.79
CA ALA A 483 -56.53 -4.18 39.18
C ALA A 483 -57.90 -4.50 38.52
N ASP A 484 -57.95 -5.59 37.76
CA ASP A 484 -59.15 -6.08 37.07
C ASP A 484 -60.30 -6.47 38.02
N GLN A 485 -60.02 -6.75 39.29
CA GLN A 485 -61.01 -7.17 40.28
C GLN A 485 -61.50 -6.01 41.16
N ALA A 486 -60.77 -4.88 41.18
CA ALA A 486 -60.98 -3.80 42.15
C ALA A 486 -61.85 -2.63 41.65
N GLY A 487 -62.13 -2.53 40.34
CA GLY A 487 -63.04 -1.51 39.79
C GLY A 487 -62.44 -0.09 39.74
N LEU A 488 -61.26 0.04 39.13
CA LEU A 488 -60.44 1.27 39.16
C LEU A 488 -61.01 2.50 38.44
N GLU A 489 -60.72 3.67 39.02
CA GLU A 489 -60.97 5.00 38.46
C GLU A 489 -60.10 5.26 37.21
N PRO A 490 -60.56 6.03 36.21
CA PRO A 490 -59.88 6.17 34.92
C PRO A 490 -58.49 6.81 34.98
N ALA A 491 -58.21 7.60 36.02
CA ALA A 491 -56.89 8.21 36.23
C ALA A 491 -55.87 7.23 36.83
N GLU A 492 -56.35 6.20 37.53
CA GLU A 492 -55.53 5.12 38.09
C GLU A 492 -55.23 4.09 36.99
N ASP A 493 -56.27 3.71 36.25
CA ASP A 493 -56.23 2.91 35.02
C ASP A 493 -55.18 3.46 34.02
N PHE A 494 -55.19 4.77 33.75
CA PHE A 494 -54.19 5.43 32.92
C PHE A 494 -52.76 5.37 33.51
N GLY A 495 -52.63 5.52 34.83
CA GLY A 495 -51.35 5.39 35.53
C GLY A 495 -50.76 3.98 35.44
N ILE A 496 -51.60 2.95 35.49
CA ILE A 496 -51.22 1.54 35.31
C ILE A 496 -50.77 1.30 33.87
N GLY A 497 -51.49 1.84 32.89
CA GLY A 497 -51.07 1.81 31.48
C GLY A 497 -49.65 2.36 31.29
N CYS A 498 -49.32 3.48 31.96
CA CYS A 498 -47.99 4.07 31.92
C CYS A 498 -46.91 3.20 32.60
N LEU A 499 -47.21 2.63 33.77
CA LEU A 499 -46.29 1.75 34.50
C LEU A 499 -46.06 0.42 33.76
N ALA A 500 -47.10 -0.19 33.21
CA ALA A 500 -47.01 -1.39 32.39
C ALA A 500 -46.21 -1.13 31.08
N TRP A 501 -46.41 0.03 30.44
CA TRP A 501 -45.63 0.43 29.27
C TRP A 501 -44.14 0.54 29.58
N ASP A 502 -43.77 1.18 30.70
CA ASP A 502 -42.38 1.31 31.15
C ASP A 502 -41.78 0.00 31.65
N ALA A 503 -42.61 -0.94 32.11
CA ALA A 503 -42.25 -2.32 32.41
C ALA A 503 -42.19 -3.24 31.16
N ALA A 504 -42.34 -2.68 29.95
CA ALA A 504 -42.45 -3.37 28.67
C ALA A 504 -43.65 -4.34 28.51
N GLN A 505 -44.60 -4.34 29.45
CA GLN A 505 -45.83 -5.14 29.42
C GLN A 505 -46.89 -4.50 28.49
N ARG A 506 -46.62 -4.52 27.19
CA ARG A 506 -47.36 -3.71 26.20
C ARG A 506 -48.85 -4.05 26.06
N GLU A 507 -49.24 -5.32 26.07
CA GLU A 507 -50.64 -5.72 25.89
C GLU A 507 -51.50 -5.23 27.07
N ILE A 508 -50.99 -5.42 28.29
CA ILE A 508 -51.55 -4.89 29.53
C ILE A 508 -51.62 -3.35 29.48
N ALA A 509 -50.56 -2.69 29.02
CA ALA A 509 -50.53 -1.24 28.90
C ALA A 509 -51.58 -0.71 27.92
N VAL A 510 -51.72 -1.32 26.74
CA VAL A 510 -52.71 -0.94 25.73
C VAL A 510 -54.13 -1.11 26.28
N LYS A 511 -54.44 -2.25 26.92
CA LYS A 511 -55.75 -2.48 27.55
C LYS A 511 -56.11 -1.39 28.55
N HIS A 512 -55.24 -1.13 29.54
CA HIS A 512 -55.50 -0.11 30.56
C HIS A 512 -55.57 1.32 29.97
N PHE A 513 -54.82 1.62 28.90
CA PHE A 513 -54.97 2.89 28.18
C PHE A 513 -56.32 3.00 27.44
N GLU A 514 -56.78 1.92 26.79
CA GLU A 514 -58.07 1.92 26.09
C GLU A 514 -59.24 2.02 27.08
N ASP A 515 -59.23 1.25 28.18
CA ASP A 515 -60.28 1.34 29.21
C ASP A 515 -60.26 2.70 29.92
N ALA A 516 -59.10 3.27 30.24
CA ALA A 516 -58.99 4.62 30.79
C ALA A 516 -59.59 5.69 29.86
N VAL A 517 -59.22 5.68 28.57
CA VAL A 517 -59.69 6.65 27.58
C VAL A 517 -61.17 6.44 27.25
N LYS A 518 -61.65 5.20 27.22
CA LYS A 518 -63.07 4.85 27.02
C LYS A 518 -63.94 5.33 28.19
N LYS A 519 -63.48 5.18 29.44
CA LYS A 519 -64.15 5.74 30.62
C LYS A 519 -64.04 7.27 30.69
N LYS A 520 -62.94 7.87 30.19
CA LYS A 520 -62.69 9.32 30.25
C LYS A 520 -61.94 9.85 29.01
N PRO A 521 -62.65 10.19 27.92
CA PRO A 521 -62.04 10.55 26.62
C PRO A 521 -61.02 11.69 26.66
N ALA A 522 -61.15 12.63 27.60
CA ALA A 522 -60.19 13.71 27.82
C ALA A 522 -58.75 13.23 28.09
N LEU A 523 -58.56 11.99 28.58
CA LEU A 523 -57.24 11.38 28.79
C LEU A 523 -56.51 11.06 27.49
N ARG A 524 -57.19 11.04 26.32
CA ARG A 524 -56.53 10.75 25.03
C ARG A 524 -55.38 11.71 24.73
N LYS A 525 -55.57 13.01 24.99
CA LYS A 525 -54.49 14.01 24.82
C LYS A 525 -53.28 13.76 25.72
N ASN A 526 -53.49 13.15 26.89
CA ASN A 526 -52.40 12.76 27.80
C ASN A 526 -51.71 11.48 27.30
N LEU A 527 -52.47 10.52 26.75
CA LEU A 527 -51.94 9.32 26.10
C LEU A 527 -51.04 9.67 24.91
N ASP A 528 -51.52 10.50 23.98
CA ASP A 528 -50.75 10.88 22.80
C ASP A 528 -49.46 11.66 23.17
N ALA A 529 -49.53 12.52 24.20
CA ALA A 529 -48.34 13.22 24.73
C ALA A 529 -47.37 12.30 25.48
N PHE A 530 -47.86 11.27 26.18
CA PHE A 530 -47.03 10.23 26.81
C PHE A 530 -46.33 9.38 25.76
N LEU A 531 -47.06 8.88 24.76
CA LEU A 531 -46.54 8.07 23.66
C LEU A 531 -45.50 8.85 22.84
N ALA A 532 -45.78 10.09 22.47
CA ALA A 532 -44.82 10.98 21.80
C ALA A 532 -43.49 11.06 22.57
N ARG A 533 -43.56 11.39 23.87
CA ARG A 533 -42.38 11.48 24.74
C ARG A 533 -41.63 10.16 24.88
N LYS A 534 -42.33 9.04 25.08
CA LYS A 534 -41.72 7.71 25.27
C LYS A 534 -41.15 7.14 23.97
N ARG A 535 -41.65 7.56 22.81
CA ARG A 535 -41.16 7.15 21.49
C ARG A 535 -40.11 8.11 20.90
N GLY A 536 -39.86 9.27 21.52
CA GLY A 536 -38.93 10.28 21.01
C GLY A 536 -39.43 11.03 19.77
N LEU A 537 -40.75 11.08 19.57
CA LEU A 537 -41.41 11.65 18.39
C LEU A 537 -42.21 12.90 18.76
N SER A 538 -42.46 13.78 17.80
CA SER A 538 -43.58 14.72 17.88
C SER A 538 -44.90 13.96 17.88
N ALA A 539 -45.89 14.42 18.66
CA ALA A 539 -47.24 13.84 18.60
C ALA A 539 -47.85 14.12 17.20
N PRO A 540 -48.43 13.12 16.51
CA PRO A 540 -49.14 13.36 15.26
C PRO A 540 -50.35 14.29 15.48
N PRO A 541 -50.77 15.09 14.49
CA PRO A 541 -51.93 15.98 14.62
C PRO A 541 -53.22 15.26 15.06
N ASP A 542 -53.45 14.06 14.50
CA ASP A 542 -54.61 13.20 14.79
C ASP A 542 -54.34 12.18 15.92
N GLY A 543 -53.21 12.32 16.63
CA GLY A 543 -52.74 11.38 17.64
C GLY A 543 -52.14 10.08 17.09
N PHE A 544 -51.78 9.17 17.98
CA PHE A 544 -51.37 7.80 17.62
C PHE A 544 -52.61 6.95 17.36
N VAL A 545 -52.52 6.03 16.39
CA VAL A 545 -53.59 5.08 16.05
C VAL A 545 -53.20 3.67 16.50
N LEU A 546 -54.17 2.89 16.98
CA LEU A 546 -53.94 1.49 17.32
C LEU A 546 -53.96 0.64 16.04
N TYR A 547 -52.90 -0.12 15.80
CA TYR A 547 -52.81 -1.10 14.72
C TYR A 547 -52.23 -2.40 15.27
N ARG A 548 -52.99 -3.51 15.15
CA ARG A 548 -52.62 -4.85 15.61
C ARG A 548 -52.02 -4.88 17.04
N GLY A 549 -52.66 -4.21 17.99
CA GLY A 549 -52.22 -4.19 19.40
C GLY A 549 -51.03 -3.27 19.70
N SER A 550 -50.69 -2.30 18.84
CA SER A 550 -49.66 -1.30 19.12
C SER A 550 -50.02 0.09 18.60
N TYR A 551 -49.63 1.13 19.35
CA TYR A 551 -49.84 2.54 18.97
C TYR A 551 -48.76 3.02 17.99
N VAL A 552 -49.18 3.26 16.75
CA VAL A 552 -48.35 3.68 15.61
C VAL A 552 -48.78 5.06 15.11
N THR A 553 -47.93 5.76 14.35
CA THR A 553 -48.35 6.96 13.63
C THR A 553 -49.21 6.60 12.41
N PRO A 554 -49.99 7.54 11.84
CA PRO A 554 -50.72 7.30 10.59
C PRO A 554 -49.82 6.88 9.42
N GLU A 555 -48.59 7.40 9.35
CA GLU A 555 -47.59 7.02 8.33
C GLU A 555 -47.08 5.59 8.54
N GLU A 556 -46.73 5.23 9.78
CA GLU A 556 -46.30 3.89 10.14
C GLU A 556 -47.38 2.85 9.80
N LYS A 557 -48.64 3.16 10.11
CA LYS A 557 -49.79 2.35 9.69
C LYS A 557 -49.83 2.19 8.17
N GLY A 558 -49.76 3.29 7.42
CA GLY A 558 -49.83 3.28 5.96
C GLY A 558 -48.69 2.51 5.28
N ASN A 559 -47.51 2.40 5.91
CA ASN A 559 -46.41 1.57 5.39
C ASN A 559 -46.54 0.10 5.81
N LEU A 560 -47.03 -0.19 7.02
CA LEU A 560 -47.37 -1.55 7.45
C LEU A 560 -48.54 -2.16 6.64
N GLU A 561 -49.50 -1.34 6.19
CA GLU A 561 -50.60 -1.77 5.32
C GLU A 561 -50.14 -2.07 3.88
N LYS A 562 -49.05 -1.44 3.41
CA LYS A 562 -48.35 -1.80 2.16
C LYS A 562 -47.49 -3.08 2.28
N GLY A 563 -47.45 -3.72 3.45
CA GLY A 563 -46.61 -4.88 3.70
C GLY A 563 -45.12 -4.57 3.86
N LEU A 564 -44.75 -3.29 4.05
CA LEU A 564 -43.39 -2.88 4.38
C LEU A 564 -43.12 -3.09 5.87
N VAL A 565 -41.85 -3.31 6.20
CA VAL A 565 -41.38 -3.48 7.58
C VAL A 565 -40.21 -2.54 7.85
N LEU A 566 -40.20 -1.91 9.03
CA LEU A 566 -39.09 -1.07 9.45
C LEU A 566 -37.91 -1.97 9.89
N PHE A 567 -36.78 -1.86 9.22
CA PHE A 567 -35.54 -2.57 9.54
C PHE A 567 -34.37 -1.59 9.52
N GLN A 568 -33.59 -1.54 10.62
CA GLN A 568 -32.45 -0.62 10.78
C GLN A 568 -32.77 0.86 10.44
N GLY A 569 -34.00 1.30 10.69
CA GLY A 569 -34.45 2.68 10.43
C GLY A 569 -34.99 2.94 9.02
N GLN A 570 -35.00 1.95 8.13
CA GLN A 570 -35.54 2.06 6.77
C GLN A 570 -36.77 1.16 6.56
N TRP A 571 -37.72 1.61 5.75
CA TRP A 571 -38.88 0.81 5.33
C TRP A 571 -38.48 -0.06 4.14
N VAL A 572 -38.49 -1.38 4.33
CA VAL A 572 -38.09 -2.37 3.31
C VAL A 572 -39.18 -3.42 3.11
N THR A 573 -39.14 -4.18 2.01
CA THR A 573 -40.04 -5.34 1.86
C THR A 573 -39.61 -6.46 2.81
N VAL A 574 -40.51 -7.39 3.11
CA VAL A 574 -40.18 -8.60 3.89
C VAL A 574 -39.06 -9.42 3.22
N LYS A 575 -39.03 -9.47 1.88
CA LYS A 575 -38.02 -10.18 1.10
C LYS A 575 -36.64 -9.54 1.18
N ASP A 576 -36.57 -8.22 1.22
CA ASP A 576 -35.30 -7.50 1.35
C ASP A 576 -34.81 -7.53 2.80
N ARG A 577 -35.72 -7.45 3.78
CA ARG A 577 -35.41 -7.74 5.19
C ARG A 577 -34.79 -9.11 5.38
N GLU A 578 -35.26 -10.14 4.67
CA GLU A 578 -34.63 -11.48 4.74
C GLU A 578 -33.18 -11.49 4.24
N GLN A 579 -32.84 -10.69 3.22
CA GLN A 579 -31.47 -10.59 2.73
C GLN A 579 -30.59 -9.83 3.72
N LEU A 580 -31.06 -8.66 4.17
CA LEU A 580 -30.38 -7.84 5.18
C LEU A 580 -30.18 -8.59 6.51
N ALA A 581 -31.16 -9.42 6.92
CA ALA A 581 -31.07 -10.26 8.12
C ALA A 581 -30.14 -11.48 7.96
N LYS A 582 -29.86 -11.92 6.73
CA LYS A 582 -28.78 -12.88 6.41
C LYS A 582 -27.41 -12.19 6.37
N GLY A 583 -27.35 -10.88 6.63
CA GLY A 583 -26.16 -10.06 6.49
C GLY A 583 -25.80 -9.76 5.04
N ASN A 584 -26.66 -10.05 4.07
CA ASN A 584 -26.43 -9.71 2.68
C ASN A 584 -26.67 -8.21 2.45
N ILE A 585 -25.90 -7.63 1.54
CA ILE A 585 -26.04 -6.24 1.11
C ILE A 585 -26.21 -6.17 -0.41
N GLN A 586 -26.73 -5.06 -0.91
CA GLN A 586 -26.88 -4.85 -2.35
C GLN A 586 -25.67 -4.09 -2.91
N VAL A 587 -25.06 -4.63 -3.97
CA VAL A 587 -23.99 -3.99 -4.77
C VAL A 587 -24.39 -4.13 -6.23
N ASP A 588 -24.40 -3.03 -6.98
CA ASP A 588 -24.81 -2.96 -8.39
C ASP A 588 -26.14 -3.70 -8.68
N GLY A 589 -27.12 -3.49 -7.80
CA GLY A 589 -28.44 -4.11 -7.86
C GLY A 589 -28.52 -5.58 -7.43
N LYS A 590 -27.39 -6.26 -7.18
CA LYS A 590 -27.33 -7.68 -6.81
C LYS A 590 -27.11 -7.85 -5.29
N TRP A 591 -27.79 -8.84 -4.71
CA TRP A 591 -27.56 -9.25 -3.32
C TRP A 591 -26.30 -10.12 -3.21
N VAL A 592 -25.38 -9.74 -2.33
CA VAL A 592 -24.12 -10.45 -2.03
C VAL A 592 -23.92 -10.56 -0.52
N PRO A 593 -23.19 -11.56 0.00
CA PRO A 593 -22.87 -11.66 1.43
C PRO A 593 -22.16 -10.40 1.91
N GLY A 594 -22.52 -9.86 3.08
CA GLY A 594 -22.05 -8.53 3.52
C GLY A 594 -20.52 -8.39 3.59
N ALA A 595 -19.81 -9.43 4.00
CA ALA A 595 -18.35 -9.46 3.97
C ALA A 595 -17.77 -9.34 2.54
N GLU A 596 -18.40 -9.98 1.56
CA GLU A 596 -18.02 -9.90 0.14
C GLU A 596 -18.45 -8.57 -0.49
N GLY A 597 -19.64 -8.08 -0.15
CA GLY A 597 -20.15 -6.79 -0.63
C GLY A 597 -19.36 -5.60 -0.09
N GLU A 598 -18.91 -5.64 1.18
CA GLU A 598 -18.03 -4.61 1.73
C GLU A 598 -16.63 -4.65 1.10
N LEU A 599 -16.13 -5.82 0.69
CA LEU A 599 -14.90 -5.93 -0.10
C LEU A 599 -15.10 -5.32 -1.50
N LEU A 600 -16.19 -5.65 -2.19
CA LEU A 600 -16.54 -5.07 -3.50
C LEU A 600 -16.67 -3.54 -3.45
N LYS A 601 -17.38 -2.99 -2.45
CA LYS A 601 -17.47 -1.53 -2.20
C LYS A 601 -16.11 -0.88 -1.96
N ARG A 602 -15.14 -1.61 -1.40
CA ARG A 602 -13.75 -1.17 -1.17
C ARG A 602 -12.85 -1.38 -2.39
N GLY A 603 -13.40 -1.78 -3.54
CA GLY A 603 -12.65 -1.98 -4.78
C GLY A 603 -11.85 -3.29 -4.84
N TYR A 604 -12.10 -4.24 -3.94
CA TYR A 604 -11.47 -5.56 -3.99
C TYR A 604 -12.16 -6.45 -5.03
N VAL A 605 -11.35 -7.26 -5.72
CA VAL A 605 -11.81 -8.19 -6.77
C VAL A 605 -11.59 -9.62 -6.28
N LYS A 606 -12.58 -10.49 -6.49
CA LYS A 606 -12.46 -11.93 -6.24
C LYS A 606 -11.82 -12.60 -7.45
N TYR A 607 -10.67 -13.25 -7.26
CA TYR A 607 -9.94 -13.95 -8.30
C TYR A 607 -9.48 -15.32 -7.82
N LYS A 608 -9.88 -16.37 -8.55
CA LYS A 608 -9.84 -17.75 -8.05
C LYS A 608 -10.52 -17.74 -6.66
N ASP A 609 -9.97 -18.39 -5.63
CA ASP A 609 -10.55 -18.40 -4.28
C ASP A 609 -10.06 -17.26 -3.35
N LYS A 610 -9.44 -16.21 -3.90
CA LYS A 610 -8.86 -15.10 -3.12
C LYS A 610 -9.55 -13.77 -3.39
N TRP A 611 -9.65 -12.95 -2.35
CA TRP A 611 -9.94 -11.53 -2.46
C TRP A 611 -8.63 -10.76 -2.57
N LEU A 612 -8.50 -9.96 -3.63
CA LEU A 612 -7.32 -9.17 -3.96
C LEU A 612 -7.71 -7.69 -4.00
N SER A 613 -6.80 -6.77 -3.66
CA SER A 613 -7.01 -5.38 -4.07
C SER A 613 -6.99 -5.29 -5.60
N ARG A 614 -7.51 -4.20 -6.17
CA ARG A 614 -7.42 -4.00 -7.63
C ARG A 614 -5.97 -4.03 -8.13
N GLU A 615 -5.06 -3.49 -7.33
CA GLU A 615 -3.62 -3.42 -7.60
C GLU A 615 -2.97 -4.82 -7.55
N ASP A 616 -3.26 -5.64 -6.53
CA ASP A 616 -2.81 -7.04 -6.45
C ASP A 616 -3.38 -7.90 -7.60
N TYR A 617 -4.63 -7.66 -7.99
CA TYR A 617 -5.30 -8.35 -9.09
C TYR A 617 -4.63 -8.04 -10.44
N ASP A 618 -4.39 -6.76 -10.73
CA ASP A 618 -3.73 -6.31 -11.96
C ASP A 618 -2.20 -6.56 -11.95
N LEU A 619 -1.61 -6.87 -10.78
CA LEU A 619 -0.24 -7.38 -10.63
C LEU A 619 -0.15 -8.89 -10.92
N ILE A 620 -1.08 -9.70 -10.40
CA ILE A 620 -1.10 -11.16 -10.61
C ILE A 620 -1.51 -11.52 -12.04
N ARG A 621 -2.53 -10.84 -12.61
CA ARG A 621 -2.81 -10.89 -14.06
C ARG A 621 -1.64 -10.41 -14.92
N GLY A 622 -0.74 -9.61 -14.34
CA GLY A 622 0.48 -9.12 -14.98
C GLY A 622 1.61 -10.15 -15.06
N GLN A 623 1.43 -11.41 -14.64
CA GLN A 623 2.44 -12.46 -14.73
C GLN A 623 2.26 -13.33 -15.99
N TRP A 624 3.37 -13.76 -16.61
CA TRP A 624 3.33 -14.60 -17.82
C TRP A 624 2.54 -15.92 -17.65
N ALA A 625 2.45 -16.46 -16.43
CA ALA A 625 1.72 -17.70 -16.14
C ALA A 625 0.19 -17.59 -16.26
N ASP A 626 -0.38 -16.39 -16.08
CA ASP A 626 -1.81 -16.09 -16.24
C ASP A 626 -2.04 -15.13 -17.46
N CYS A 627 -1.12 -15.16 -18.45
CA CYS A 627 -1.12 -14.22 -19.58
C CYS A 627 -2.37 -14.31 -20.48
N HIS A 628 -2.73 -13.18 -21.07
CA HIS A 628 -3.81 -13.08 -22.05
C HIS A 628 -3.36 -13.68 -23.37
N THR A 629 -4.20 -14.55 -23.96
CA THR A 629 -4.01 -15.10 -25.30
C THR A 629 -5.14 -14.60 -26.20
N GLU A 630 -4.80 -14.05 -27.36
CA GLU A 630 -5.73 -13.71 -28.44
C GLU A 630 -5.31 -14.51 -29.69
N GLU A 631 -6.26 -15.15 -30.35
CA GLU A 631 -6.00 -15.98 -31.53
C GLU A 631 -6.76 -15.41 -32.74
N THR A 632 -6.02 -14.98 -33.77
CA THR A 632 -6.56 -14.33 -34.96
C THR A 632 -6.55 -15.29 -36.16
N ALA A 633 -6.66 -14.81 -37.40
CA ALA A 633 -6.56 -15.68 -38.57
C ALA A 633 -5.13 -16.22 -38.76
N HIS A 634 -4.13 -15.34 -38.66
CA HIS A 634 -2.74 -15.64 -38.97
C HIS A 634 -1.80 -15.67 -37.75
N TYR A 635 -2.26 -15.16 -36.59
CA TYR A 635 -1.42 -14.98 -35.40
C TYR A 635 -1.96 -15.63 -34.13
N LEU A 636 -1.04 -15.90 -33.21
CA LEU A 636 -1.30 -16.26 -31.82
C LEU A 636 -0.59 -15.26 -30.91
N VAL A 637 -1.31 -14.26 -30.43
CA VAL A 637 -0.77 -13.20 -29.56
C VAL A 637 -0.86 -13.65 -28.11
N LYS A 638 0.23 -13.53 -27.36
CA LYS A 638 0.28 -13.76 -25.91
C LYS A 638 0.90 -12.56 -25.21
N SER A 639 0.24 -12.04 -24.17
CA SER A 639 0.74 -10.87 -23.42
C SER A 639 0.33 -10.87 -21.96
N ASN A 640 1.27 -10.50 -21.08
CA ASN A 640 0.99 -10.20 -19.67
C ASN A 640 0.80 -8.69 -19.40
N THR A 641 0.47 -7.89 -20.43
CA THR A 641 0.11 -6.48 -20.30
C THR A 641 -1.35 -6.31 -19.84
N THR A 642 -2.31 -6.44 -20.75
CA THR A 642 -3.77 -6.42 -20.50
C THR A 642 -4.50 -7.21 -21.60
N GLU A 643 -5.73 -7.63 -21.33
CA GLU A 643 -6.59 -8.31 -22.32
C GLU A 643 -6.87 -7.43 -23.55
N GLN A 644 -7.08 -6.12 -23.32
CA GLN A 644 -7.35 -5.18 -24.40
C GLN A 644 -6.12 -5.00 -25.29
N PHE A 645 -4.91 -4.92 -24.72
CA PHE A 645 -3.69 -4.85 -25.52
C PHE A 645 -3.50 -6.07 -26.42
N ALA A 646 -3.78 -7.29 -25.92
CA ALA A 646 -3.69 -8.50 -26.74
C ALA A 646 -4.65 -8.46 -27.95
N LYS A 647 -5.89 -7.98 -27.73
CA LYS A 647 -6.92 -7.78 -28.77
C LYS A 647 -6.56 -6.69 -29.76
N ASP A 648 -6.07 -5.55 -29.27
CA ASP A 648 -5.65 -4.43 -30.09
C ASP A 648 -4.45 -4.80 -30.98
N LEU A 649 -3.46 -5.51 -30.40
CA LEU A 649 -2.31 -6.03 -31.13
C LEU A 649 -2.74 -7.08 -32.17
N GLY A 650 -3.60 -8.04 -31.82
CA GLY A 650 -4.15 -9.00 -32.79
C GLY A 650 -4.88 -8.33 -33.94
N THR A 651 -5.71 -7.32 -33.64
CA THR A 651 -6.44 -6.53 -34.65
C THR A 651 -5.49 -5.77 -35.57
N LEU A 652 -4.47 -5.10 -35.00
CA LEU A 652 -3.44 -4.39 -35.77
C LEU A 652 -2.64 -5.33 -36.67
N LEU A 653 -2.26 -6.50 -36.18
CA LEU A 653 -1.47 -7.48 -36.92
C LEU A 653 -2.21 -8.06 -38.12
N GLU A 654 -3.53 -8.27 -38.04
CA GLU A 654 -4.33 -8.71 -39.20
C GLU A 654 -4.40 -7.63 -40.30
N VAL A 655 -4.48 -6.34 -39.90
CA VAL A 655 -4.34 -5.23 -40.87
C VAL A 655 -2.91 -5.18 -41.44
N ALA A 656 -1.90 -5.35 -40.59
CA ALA A 656 -0.49 -5.36 -40.99
C ALA A 656 -0.20 -6.49 -42.00
N TYR A 657 -0.72 -7.70 -41.76
CA TYR A 657 -0.61 -8.85 -42.65
C TYR A 657 -1.13 -8.55 -44.06
N ALA A 658 -2.25 -7.85 -44.17
CA ALA A 658 -2.80 -7.45 -45.46
C ALA A 658 -1.89 -6.45 -46.19
N GLU A 659 -1.20 -5.55 -45.48
CA GLU A 659 -0.22 -4.65 -46.09
C GLU A 659 1.12 -5.35 -46.41
N TYR A 660 1.60 -6.27 -45.57
CA TYR A 660 2.76 -7.13 -45.87
C TYR A 660 2.53 -7.96 -47.13
N ALA A 661 1.34 -8.59 -47.23
CA ALA A 661 0.95 -9.38 -48.39
C ALA A 661 0.97 -8.54 -49.67
N LYS A 662 0.41 -7.32 -49.66
CA LYS A 662 0.49 -6.39 -50.79
C LYS A 662 1.94 -6.01 -51.13
N PHE A 663 2.74 -5.67 -50.13
CA PHE A 663 4.14 -5.25 -50.30
C PHE A 663 5.01 -6.36 -50.92
N TYR A 664 4.71 -7.63 -50.63
CA TYR A 664 5.35 -8.80 -51.20
C TYR A 664 4.56 -9.45 -52.36
N GLY A 665 3.66 -8.70 -53.02
CA GLY A 665 3.01 -9.12 -54.26
C GLY A 665 2.02 -10.29 -54.14
N GLY A 666 1.44 -10.50 -52.95
CA GLY A 666 0.55 -11.61 -52.62
C GLY A 666 1.27 -12.89 -52.20
N ALA A 667 2.54 -12.82 -51.82
CA ALA A 667 3.32 -13.98 -51.41
C ALA A 667 3.06 -14.36 -49.94
N GLU A 668 2.50 -15.56 -49.72
CA GLU A 668 2.09 -16.03 -48.39
C GLU A 668 3.26 -16.61 -47.54
N PRO A 669 3.24 -16.41 -46.20
CA PRO A 669 4.13 -17.05 -45.23
C PRO A 669 4.13 -18.59 -45.28
N LYS A 670 5.30 -19.20 -45.47
CA LYS A 670 5.48 -20.66 -45.42
C LYS A 670 5.68 -21.12 -43.98
N LEU A 671 4.60 -21.58 -43.35
CA LEU A 671 4.59 -22.14 -41.99
C LEU A 671 4.46 -23.69 -42.05
N PRO A 672 5.06 -24.43 -41.10
CA PRO A 672 4.90 -25.88 -41.03
C PRO A 672 3.48 -26.25 -40.55
N GLY A 673 2.82 -27.14 -41.28
CA GLY A 673 1.52 -27.69 -40.89
C GLY A 673 0.37 -26.66 -40.90
N LYS A 674 -0.18 -26.38 -39.72
CA LYS A 674 -1.24 -25.37 -39.49
C LYS A 674 -0.86 -24.38 -38.38
N GLU A 675 0.43 -24.16 -38.18
CA GLU A 675 0.91 -23.18 -37.21
C GLU A 675 0.53 -21.75 -37.59
N LYS A 676 0.48 -20.87 -36.58
CA LYS A 676 0.30 -19.42 -36.71
C LYS A 676 1.57 -18.72 -36.23
N MET A 677 1.83 -17.53 -36.76
CA MET A 677 2.93 -16.70 -36.26
C MET A 677 2.62 -16.29 -34.81
N THR A 678 3.49 -16.66 -33.87
CA THR A 678 3.26 -16.43 -32.44
C THR A 678 3.94 -15.13 -32.01
N LEU A 679 3.28 -14.31 -31.20
CA LEU A 679 3.89 -13.11 -30.62
C LEU A 679 3.86 -13.19 -29.10
N HIS A 680 5.02 -13.03 -28.48
CA HIS A 680 5.17 -12.89 -27.02
C HIS A 680 5.45 -11.43 -26.68
N ALA A 681 4.42 -10.71 -26.24
CA ALA A 681 4.47 -9.29 -25.90
C ALA A 681 4.51 -9.10 -24.38
N TYR A 682 5.71 -8.91 -23.82
CA TYR A 682 5.95 -8.84 -22.39
C TYR A 682 5.68 -7.45 -21.79
N ARG A 683 5.08 -7.41 -20.59
CA ARG A 683 4.86 -6.16 -19.83
C ARG A 683 6.14 -5.63 -19.18
N SER A 684 7.10 -6.50 -18.87
CA SER A 684 8.32 -6.13 -18.16
C SER A 684 9.57 -6.62 -18.88
N TYR A 685 10.68 -5.90 -18.68
CA TYR A 685 12.00 -6.38 -19.08
C TYR A 685 12.37 -7.70 -18.40
N GLU A 686 11.86 -7.97 -17.19
CA GLU A 686 12.23 -9.18 -16.44
C GLU A 686 11.62 -10.45 -17.05
N ASP A 687 10.34 -10.40 -17.45
CA ASP A 687 9.70 -11.53 -18.15
C ASP A 687 10.36 -11.77 -19.52
N TYR A 688 10.71 -10.70 -20.24
CA TYR A 688 11.43 -10.74 -21.52
C TYR A 688 12.85 -11.32 -21.37
N ARG A 689 13.64 -10.81 -20.42
CA ARG A 689 14.97 -11.32 -20.06
C ARG A 689 14.90 -12.80 -19.71
N LYS A 690 13.92 -13.19 -18.91
CA LYS A 690 13.68 -14.58 -18.54
C LYS A 690 13.41 -15.44 -19.77
N TYR A 691 12.50 -15.03 -20.66
CA TYR A 691 12.29 -15.72 -21.94
C TYR A 691 13.60 -15.87 -22.72
N CYS A 692 14.38 -14.79 -22.84
CA CYS A 692 15.62 -14.82 -23.61
C CYS A 692 16.64 -15.81 -23.04
N VAL A 693 16.84 -15.82 -21.72
CA VAL A 693 17.74 -16.78 -21.05
C VAL A 693 17.21 -18.22 -21.12
N GLU A 694 15.89 -18.43 -20.96
CA GLU A 694 15.29 -19.77 -21.06
C GLU A 694 15.34 -20.34 -22.48
N ASN A 695 15.41 -19.49 -23.52
CA ASN A 695 15.42 -19.88 -24.93
C ASN A 695 16.77 -19.66 -25.64
N LYS A 696 17.84 -19.29 -24.92
CA LYS A 696 19.19 -19.02 -25.46
C LYS A 696 19.23 -17.88 -26.50
N GLN A 697 18.75 -16.71 -26.09
CA GLN A 697 18.59 -15.47 -26.89
C GLN A 697 19.27 -14.29 -26.17
N GLU A 698 20.39 -14.54 -25.49
CA GLU A 698 21.08 -13.55 -24.66
C GLU A 698 21.68 -12.37 -25.48
N ASP A 699 21.89 -12.58 -26.77
CA ASP A 699 22.23 -11.56 -27.77
C ASP A 699 21.12 -10.49 -27.94
N HIS A 700 19.85 -10.90 -27.82
CA HIS A 700 18.70 -10.00 -27.95
C HIS A 700 18.34 -9.22 -26.66
N LEU A 701 19.13 -9.32 -25.58
CA LEU A 701 18.81 -8.66 -24.29
C LEU A 701 18.73 -7.13 -24.36
N ASN A 702 19.47 -6.47 -25.25
CA ASN A 702 19.43 -5.01 -25.39
C ASN A 702 18.27 -4.49 -26.26
N ALA A 703 17.59 -5.39 -26.99
CA ALA A 703 16.56 -5.04 -27.96
C ALA A 703 15.23 -4.60 -27.31
N ALA A 704 14.31 -4.06 -28.11
CA ALA A 704 12.91 -3.84 -27.72
C ALA A 704 12.03 -5.04 -28.11
N GLY A 705 12.36 -5.67 -29.22
CA GLY A 705 11.91 -7.00 -29.61
C GLY A 705 12.90 -7.65 -30.57
N PHE A 706 12.54 -8.82 -31.08
CA PHE A 706 13.22 -9.52 -32.16
C PHE A 706 12.30 -10.55 -32.84
N ALA A 707 12.54 -10.77 -34.13
CA ALA A 707 12.11 -11.95 -34.88
C ALA A 707 13.33 -12.80 -35.29
N ARG A 708 13.17 -14.13 -35.34
CA ARG A 708 14.22 -15.04 -35.83
C ARG A 708 13.88 -15.63 -37.19
N SER A 709 14.90 -15.84 -38.02
CA SER A 709 14.76 -16.49 -39.33
C SER A 709 14.58 -18.01 -39.26
N ASP A 710 14.76 -18.65 -38.10
CA ASP A 710 14.56 -20.09 -37.87
C ASP A 710 13.32 -20.43 -37.02
N SER A 711 12.60 -19.43 -36.50
CA SER A 711 11.41 -19.62 -35.63
C SER A 711 10.15 -19.03 -36.25
N ASN A 712 8.99 -19.39 -35.71
CA ASN A 712 7.69 -18.76 -36.04
C ASN A 712 7.26 -17.75 -34.96
N VAL A 713 8.21 -17.18 -34.21
CA VAL A 713 7.97 -16.42 -32.98
C VAL A 713 8.60 -15.03 -33.06
N VAL A 714 7.78 -14.01 -32.85
CA VAL A 714 8.20 -12.65 -32.47
C VAL A 714 8.18 -12.52 -30.95
N VAL A 715 9.16 -11.81 -30.40
CA VAL A 715 9.26 -11.53 -28.97
C VAL A 715 9.53 -10.05 -28.77
N GLY A 716 8.88 -9.41 -27.80
CA GLY A 716 9.15 -8.00 -27.47
C GLY A 716 8.61 -7.60 -26.11
N TRP A 717 8.98 -6.40 -25.64
CA TRP A 717 8.55 -5.90 -24.34
C TRP A 717 8.24 -4.40 -24.33
N ASP A 718 7.36 -3.98 -23.40
CA ASP A 718 6.96 -2.58 -23.24
C ASP A 718 8.11 -1.73 -22.66
N LYS A 719 9.02 -1.32 -23.55
CA LYS A 719 10.26 -0.60 -23.23
C LYS A 719 10.04 0.83 -22.74
N THR A 720 8.87 1.42 -22.96
CA THR A 720 8.61 2.84 -22.68
C THR A 720 7.34 3.10 -21.86
N GLY A 721 6.51 2.09 -21.59
CA GLY A 721 5.19 2.25 -20.99
C GLY A 721 4.17 2.91 -21.94
N ASN A 722 4.51 3.04 -23.23
CA ASN A 722 3.67 3.68 -24.24
C ASN A 722 3.12 2.63 -25.19
N LYS A 723 1.85 2.29 -25.01
CA LYS A 723 1.07 1.37 -25.84
C LYS A 723 1.31 1.54 -27.35
N HIS A 724 1.32 2.76 -27.87
CA HIS A 724 1.49 2.97 -29.32
C HIS A 724 2.90 2.59 -29.78
N GLN A 725 3.94 3.00 -29.06
CA GLN A 725 5.33 2.63 -29.36
C GLN A 725 5.59 1.12 -29.18
N PHE A 726 4.93 0.48 -28.23
CA PHE A 726 5.03 -0.97 -28.08
C PHE A 726 4.31 -1.70 -29.23
N LEU A 727 3.14 -1.24 -29.65
CA LEU A 727 2.47 -1.75 -30.87
C LEU A 727 3.36 -1.57 -32.11
N GLN A 728 4.03 -0.42 -32.27
CA GLN A 728 5.00 -0.19 -33.36
C GLN A 728 6.15 -1.21 -33.32
N THR A 729 6.73 -1.46 -32.15
CA THR A 729 7.76 -2.51 -31.97
C THR A 729 7.25 -3.89 -32.40
N MET A 730 6.06 -4.29 -31.94
CA MET A 730 5.52 -5.62 -32.27
C MET A 730 5.15 -5.78 -33.76
N VAL A 731 4.78 -4.68 -34.44
CA VAL A 731 4.55 -4.65 -35.90
C VAL A 731 5.88 -4.71 -36.66
N HIS A 732 6.89 -3.93 -36.27
CA HIS A 732 8.23 -3.95 -36.84
C HIS A 732 8.80 -5.38 -36.88
N GLU A 733 8.79 -6.09 -35.75
CA GLU A 733 9.27 -7.48 -35.68
C GLU A 733 8.37 -8.46 -36.45
N ALA A 734 7.06 -8.23 -36.49
CA ALA A 734 6.15 -9.05 -37.30
C ALA A 734 6.42 -8.92 -38.81
N ALA A 735 6.89 -7.76 -39.28
CA ALA A 735 7.31 -7.56 -40.67
C ALA A 735 8.59 -8.36 -41.00
N HIS A 736 9.59 -8.35 -40.11
CA HIS A 736 10.77 -9.23 -40.23
C HIS A 736 10.38 -10.70 -40.28
N LEU A 737 9.51 -11.16 -39.36
CA LEU A 737 9.06 -12.56 -39.36
C LEU A 737 8.30 -12.91 -40.65
N TYR A 738 7.40 -12.04 -41.12
CA TYR A 738 6.65 -12.26 -42.37
C TYR A 738 7.61 -12.48 -43.54
N PHE A 739 8.61 -11.59 -43.69
CA PHE A 739 9.65 -11.76 -44.71
C PHE A 739 10.43 -13.08 -44.55
N PHE A 740 10.83 -13.46 -43.33
CA PHE A 740 11.51 -14.73 -43.07
C PHE A 740 10.65 -15.97 -43.35
N ARG A 741 9.32 -15.86 -43.46
CA ARG A 741 8.42 -16.95 -43.87
C ARG A 741 8.11 -16.95 -45.36
N VAL A 742 8.06 -15.79 -46.01
CA VAL A 742 7.96 -15.69 -47.49
C VAL A 742 9.25 -16.17 -48.16
N ALA A 743 10.39 -15.67 -47.68
CA ALA A 743 11.72 -15.81 -48.30
C ALA A 743 12.79 -16.35 -47.31
N PRO A 744 12.62 -17.57 -46.73
CA PRO A 744 13.50 -18.08 -45.67
C PRO A 744 14.98 -18.22 -46.06
N SER A 745 15.27 -18.43 -47.35
CA SER A 745 16.63 -18.52 -47.90
C SER A 745 17.26 -17.17 -48.24
N ALA A 746 16.49 -16.08 -48.27
CA ALA A 746 17.00 -14.76 -48.61
C ALA A 746 17.82 -14.14 -47.47
N ARG A 747 18.79 -13.29 -47.82
CA ARG A 747 19.62 -12.54 -46.88
C ARG A 747 19.64 -11.06 -47.30
N PRO A 748 18.61 -10.28 -46.93
CA PRO A 748 18.52 -8.87 -47.30
C PRO A 748 19.64 -8.05 -46.65
N PRO A 749 20.12 -6.98 -47.30
CA PRO A 749 20.99 -6.00 -46.65
C PRO A 749 20.22 -5.22 -45.58
N SER A 750 20.91 -4.79 -44.51
CA SER A 750 20.28 -4.17 -43.33
C SER A 750 19.41 -2.97 -43.68
N TRP A 751 19.85 -2.08 -44.58
CA TRP A 751 19.05 -0.91 -44.98
C TRP A 751 17.66 -1.27 -45.53
N TYR A 752 17.53 -2.42 -46.19
CA TYR A 752 16.27 -2.90 -46.75
C TYR A 752 15.44 -3.64 -45.71
N ALA A 753 16.06 -4.51 -44.92
CA ALA A 753 15.36 -5.25 -43.86
C ALA A 753 14.76 -4.30 -42.81
N GLU A 754 15.60 -3.44 -42.23
CA GLU A 754 15.23 -2.50 -41.19
C GLU A 754 14.34 -1.37 -41.75
N GLY A 755 14.65 -0.86 -42.93
CA GLY A 755 13.85 0.18 -43.59
C GLY A 755 12.45 -0.28 -43.98
N MET A 756 12.29 -1.55 -44.37
CA MET A 756 11.00 -2.19 -44.60
C MET A 756 10.22 -2.40 -43.30
N ALA A 757 10.85 -2.94 -42.25
CA ALA A 757 10.18 -3.12 -40.96
C ALA A 757 9.73 -1.78 -40.35
N THR A 758 10.57 -0.74 -40.49
CA THR A 758 10.28 0.62 -40.06
C THR A 758 9.19 1.31 -40.91
N TYR A 759 9.04 0.96 -42.20
CA TYR A 759 7.95 1.44 -43.07
C TYR A 759 6.56 1.05 -42.55
N PHE A 760 6.45 -0.07 -41.84
CA PHE A 760 5.21 -0.52 -41.21
C PHE A 760 4.97 0.06 -39.79
N GLU A 761 5.83 0.93 -39.27
CA GLU A 761 5.55 1.62 -37.99
C GLU A 761 4.50 2.76 -38.11
N GLY A 762 4.21 3.22 -39.32
CA GLY A 762 3.27 4.33 -39.57
C GLY A 762 1.82 3.86 -39.66
N PHE A 763 1.06 3.95 -38.58
CA PHE A 763 -0.38 3.64 -38.56
C PHE A 763 -1.19 4.50 -37.58
N ASP A 764 -2.41 4.83 -37.98
CA ASP A 764 -3.43 5.53 -37.21
C ASP A 764 -4.46 4.55 -36.60
N TRP A 765 -5.20 5.01 -35.58
CA TRP A 765 -6.38 4.34 -35.03
C TRP A 765 -7.56 5.31 -34.99
N ASP A 766 -8.63 5.02 -35.73
CA ASP A 766 -9.80 5.92 -35.89
C ASP A 766 -10.90 5.73 -34.81
N GLY A 767 -10.63 4.90 -33.80
CA GLY A 767 -11.62 4.47 -32.81
C GLY A 767 -12.32 3.14 -33.15
N LYS A 768 -12.13 2.59 -34.36
CA LYS A 768 -12.74 1.32 -34.80
C LYS A 768 -11.78 0.41 -35.58
N THR A 769 -10.87 0.97 -36.36
CA THR A 769 -9.89 0.20 -37.14
C THR A 769 -8.52 0.89 -37.14
N TYR A 770 -7.49 0.07 -37.34
CA TYR A 770 -6.16 0.55 -37.69
C TYR A 770 -6.10 0.89 -39.18
N ARG A 771 -5.30 1.90 -39.54
CA ARG A 771 -4.99 2.27 -40.93
C ARG A 771 -3.52 2.60 -41.06
N PHE A 772 -2.82 1.92 -41.96
CA PHE A 772 -1.44 2.26 -42.26
C PHE A 772 -1.38 3.57 -43.07
N ASN A 773 -0.52 4.47 -42.62
CA ASN A 773 -0.18 5.72 -43.31
C ASN A 773 1.29 5.70 -43.79
N PHE A 774 2.09 4.73 -43.31
CA PHE A 774 3.51 4.51 -43.61
C PHE A 774 4.46 5.65 -43.18
N ILE A 775 3.94 6.65 -42.46
CA ILE A 775 4.67 7.78 -41.89
C ILE A 775 4.93 7.46 -40.41
N SER A 776 6.15 7.04 -40.07
CA SER A 776 6.48 6.73 -38.67
C SER A 776 6.79 8.01 -37.90
N ASP A 777 5.84 8.44 -37.06
CA ASP A 777 5.96 9.56 -36.12
C ASP A 777 7.21 9.47 -35.22
N SER A 778 7.71 8.26 -34.98
CA SER A 778 8.93 8.04 -34.19
C SER A 778 10.22 8.37 -34.96
N ARG A 779 10.19 8.34 -36.30
CA ARG A 779 11.36 8.49 -37.19
C ARG A 779 11.42 9.85 -37.87
N VAL A 780 10.27 10.39 -38.26
CA VAL A 780 10.13 11.72 -38.90
C VAL A 780 10.92 12.83 -38.17
N PRO A 781 10.97 12.91 -36.83
CA PRO A 781 11.80 13.91 -36.13
C PRO A 781 13.31 13.80 -36.44
N PHE A 782 13.84 12.58 -36.54
CA PHE A 782 15.26 12.33 -36.83
C PHE A 782 15.62 12.71 -38.27
N VAL A 783 14.81 12.28 -39.24
CA VAL A 783 15.00 12.65 -40.66
C VAL A 783 14.95 14.17 -40.83
N ARG A 784 13.95 14.82 -40.21
CA ARG A 784 13.78 16.28 -40.26
C ARG A 784 14.96 17.03 -39.66
N ASP A 785 15.55 16.54 -38.57
CA ASP A 785 16.73 17.13 -37.93
C ASP A 785 18.01 16.93 -38.78
N ALA A 786 18.17 15.76 -39.39
CA ALA A 786 19.31 15.45 -40.26
C ALA A 786 19.28 16.27 -41.56
N MET A 787 18.16 16.28 -42.28
CA MET A 787 17.99 17.03 -43.52
C MET A 787 18.17 18.55 -43.30
N ARG A 788 17.55 19.12 -42.25
CA ARG A 788 17.74 20.54 -41.89
C ARG A 788 19.16 20.87 -41.42
N GLY A 789 19.84 19.90 -40.82
CA GLY A 789 21.20 20.07 -40.31
C GLY A 789 22.31 19.83 -41.34
N GLY A 790 21.99 19.39 -42.56
CA GLY A 790 23.00 18.93 -43.52
C GLY A 790 23.79 17.70 -43.03
N ARG A 791 23.12 16.83 -42.25
CA ARG A 791 23.69 15.64 -41.57
C ARG A 791 23.08 14.33 -42.07
N HIS A 792 22.47 14.33 -43.26
CA HIS A 792 21.94 13.09 -43.84
C HIS A 792 23.07 12.11 -44.17
N ILE A 793 22.75 10.82 -44.20
CA ILE A 793 23.69 9.75 -44.54
C ILE A 793 23.78 9.66 -46.07
N PRO A 794 24.96 9.84 -46.70
CA PRO A 794 25.10 9.70 -48.15
C PRO A 794 24.58 8.35 -48.63
N LEU A 795 23.87 8.30 -49.76
CA LEU A 795 23.10 7.12 -50.17
C LEU A 795 23.98 5.86 -50.26
N LYS A 796 25.21 6.01 -50.74
CA LYS A 796 26.19 4.90 -50.81
C LYS A 796 26.52 4.32 -49.43
N ASP A 797 26.64 5.16 -48.42
CA ASP A 797 27.02 4.75 -47.05
C ASP A 797 25.80 4.19 -46.31
N LEU A 798 24.61 4.73 -46.56
CA LEU A 798 23.33 4.19 -46.09
C LEU A 798 23.09 2.76 -46.62
N LEU A 799 23.34 2.53 -47.91
CA LEU A 799 23.19 1.22 -48.55
C LEU A 799 24.26 0.20 -48.09
N ALA A 800 25.38 0.66 -47.53
CA ALA A 800 26.49 -0.17 -47.05
C ALA A 800 26.51 -0.38 -45.53
N GLY A 801 25.63 0.30 -44.77
CA GLY A 801 25.63 0.27 -43.31
C GLY A 801 25.07 -1.02 -42.70
N ASP A 802 25.74 -1.51 -41.66
CA ASP A 802 25.29 -2.61 -40.81
C ASP A 802 24.59 -2.06 -39.56
N ALA A 803 23.28 -2.30 -39.46
CA ALA A 803 22.47 -1.85 -38.33
C ALA A 803 22.94 -2.43 -36.99
N LEU A 804 23.33 -3.71 -36.96
CA LEU A 804 23.71 -4.42 -35.75
C LEU A 804 25.09 -3.98 -35.26
N GLN A 805 26.00 -3.62 -36.18
CA GLN A 805 27.25 -2.94 -35.82
C GLN A 805 26.98 -1.53 -35.25
N LEU A 806 26.05 -0.78 -35.83
CA LEU A 806 25.70 0.57 -35.37
C LEU A 806 25.04 0.57 -33.99
N ILE A 807 24.07 -0.32 -33.71
CA ILE A 807 23.44 -0.46 -32.38
C ILE A 807 24.50 -0.60 -31.27
N ASN A 808 25.49 -1.46 -31.52
CA ASN A 808 26.50 -1.85 -30.53
C ASN A 808 27.66 -0.85 -30.39
N SER A 809 27.74 0.19 -31.25
CA SER A 809 28.84 1.17 -31.25
C SER A 809 28.38 2.61 -31.05
N ASP A 810 27.24 3.01 -31.61
CA ASP A 810 26.66 4.34 -31.46
C ASP A 810 25.14 4.30 -31.67
N SER A 811 24.40 4.24 -30.56
CA SER A 811 22.94 4.16 -30.56
C SER A 811 22.24 5.40 -31.14
N GLN A 812 22.90 6.57 -31.21
CA GLN A 812 22.32 7.74 -31.89
C GLN A 812 22.48 7.64 -33.41
N LYS A 813 23.62 7.15 -33.89
CA LYS A 813 23.79 6.82 -35.32
C LYS A 813 22.85 5.71 -35.76
N ALA A 814 22.62 4.69 -34.94
CA ALA A 814 21.64 3.64 -35.23
C ALA A 814 20.22 4.20 -35.42
N LEU A 815 19.76 5.10 -34.53
CA LEU A 815 18.45 5.75 -34.66
C LEU A 815 18.32 6.57 -35.96
N LEU A 816 19.38 7.29 -36.36
CA LEU A 816 19.40 8.02 -37.63
C LEU A 816 19.40 7.08 -38.84
N PHE A 817 20.20 6.02 -38.80
CA PHE A 817 20.25 4.99 -39.84
C PHE A 817 18.86 4.37 -40.09
N TYR A 818 18.14 3.98 -39.05
CA TYR A 818 16.76 3.49 -39.17
C TYR A 818 15.83 4.52 -39.81
N ALA A 819 15.94 5.78 -39.39
CA ALA A 819 15.08 6.85 -39.88
C ALA A 819 15.31 7.16 -41.37
N GLU A 820 16.55 7.11 -41.86
CA GLU A 820 16.85 7.32 -43.28
C GLU A 820 16.61 6.08 -44.13
N CYS A 821 16.82 4.87 -43.59
CA CYS A 821 16.39 3.63 -44.23
C CYS A 821 14.88 3.60 -44.43
N TRP A 822 14.11 4.04 -43.43
CA TRP A 822 12.66 4.27 -43.56
C TRP A 822 12.35 5.26 -44.67
N ALA A 823 12.96 6.45 -44.66
CA ALA A 823 12.68 7.50 -45.64
C ALA A 823 13.00 7.06 -47.08
N LEU A 824 14.07 6.28 -47.29
CA LEU A 824 14.42 5.72 -48.60
C LEU A 824 13.42 4.65 -49.06
N ASN A 825 13.04 3.70 -48.18
CA ASN A 825 12.05 2.68 -48.52
C ASN A 825 10.65 3.28 -48.74
N TYR A 826 10.27 4.32 -47.98
CA TYR A 826 9.06 5.10 -48.21
C TYR A 826 9.08 5.74 -49.59
N TYR A 827 10.11 6.52 -49.92
CA TYR A 827 10.25 7.18 -51.23
C TYR A 827 10.21 6.19 -52.39
N LEU A 828 10.99 5.10 -52.31
CA LEU A 828 11.03 4.07 -53.35
C LEU A 828 9.70 3.29 -53.51
N SER A 829 8.84 3.29 -52.49
CA SER A 829 7.51 2.66 -52.51
C SER A 829 6.38 3.58 -53.00
N GLN A 830 6.57 4.90 -53.09
CA GLN A 830 5.53 5.82 -53.58
C GLN A 830 5.33 5.74 -55.10
N THR A 831 4.11 6.02 -55.55
CA THR A 831 3.73 5.90 -56.98
C THR A 831 4.17 7.08 -57.85
N ASP A 832 4.57 8.19 -57.25
CA ASP A 832 4.94 9.46 -57.90
C ASP A 832 6.45 9.77 -57.80
N ASN A 833 7.25 8.81 -57.37
CA ASN A 833 8.70 8.92 -57.08
C ASN A 833 9.62 9.07 -58.31
N LYS A 834 9.25 9.96 -59.24
CA LYS A 834 9.94 10.23 -60.52
C LYS A 834 10.15 8.99 -61.41
N GLY A 835 9.45 7.88 -61.13
CA GLY A 835 9.45 6.63 -61.88
C GLY A 835 10.29 5.49 -61.30
N TYR A 836 10.93 5.67 -60.15
CA TYR A 836 11.83 4.68 -59.56
C TYR A 836 11.13 3.41 -59.04
N GLY A 837 9.84 3.49 -58.68
CA GLY A 837 9.09 2.38 -58.08
C GLY A 837 9.07 1.08 -58.90
N ALA A 838 9.08 1.15 -60.23
CA ALA A 838 9.08 -0.05 -61.09
C ALA A 838 10.39 -0.86 -61.00
N ALA A 839 11.53 -0.17 -60.91
CA ALA A 839 12.84 -0.81 -60.76
C ALA A 839 13.08 -1.26 -59.30
N TYR A 840 12.54 -0.53 -58.32
CA TYR A 840 12.54 -0.97 -56.92
C TYR A 840 11.69 -2.24 -56.73
N GLU A 841 10.56 -2.35 -57.41
CA GLU A 841 9.74 -3.57 -57.43
C GLU A 841 10.48 -4.78 -58.02
N GLU A 842 11.35 -4.58 -59.03
CA GLU A 842 12.23 -5.64 -59.53
C GLU A 842 13.32 -6.01 -58.50
N TYR A 843 13.91 -5.02 -57.82
CA TYR A 843 14.85 -5.24 -56.72
C TYR A 843 14.21 -6.02 -55.56
N ARG A 844 12.99 -5.66 -55.11
CA ARG A 844 12.25 -6.39 -54.07
C ARG A 844 12.05 -7.86 -54.43
N LYS A 845 11.69 -8.14 -55.69
CA LYS A 845 11.58 -9.52 -56.22
C LYS A 845 12.92 -10.24 -56.25
N ASN A 846 14.01 -9.56 -56.61
CA ASN A 846 15.36 -10.13 -56.56
C ASN A 846 15.72 -10.55 -55.13
N VAL A 847 15.58 -9.66 -54.15
CA VAL A 847 15.86 -9.95 -52.73
C VAL A 847 14.99 -11.09 -52.22
N ALA A 848 13.67 -11.08 -52.48
CA ALA A 848 12.75 -12.14 -52.06
C ALA A 848 13.07 -13.51 -52.71
N SER A 849 13.68 -13.53 -53.89
CA SER A 849 14.15 -14.76 -54.55
C SER A 849 15.52 -15.27 -54.03
N GLY A 850 16.17 -14.53 -53.14
CA GLY A 850 17.55 -14.81 -52.70
C GLY A 850 18.62 -14.34 -53.68
N GLY A 851 18.26 -13.44 -54.61
CA GLY A 851 19.20 -12.79 -55.52
C GLY A 851 20.11 -11.80 -54.80
N GLY A 852 21.35 -11.69 -55.28
CA GLY A 852 22.41 -10.88 -54.66
C GLY A 852 22.71 -9.56 -55.38
N LYS A 853 21.80 -9.03 -56.21
CA LYS A 853 22.03 -7.75 -56.89
C LYS A 853 21.91 -6.58 -55.92
N ALA A 854 22.84 -5.63 -55.99
CA ALA A 854 22.76 -4.39 -55.22
C ALA A 854 21.71 -3.43 -55.79
N LEU A 855 21.12 -2.58 -54.95
CA LEU A 855 20.12 -1.59 -55.36
C LEU A 855 20.60 -0.72 -56.55
N LEU A 856 21.86 -0.29 -56.51
CA LEU A 856 22.44 0.59 -57.54
C LEU A 856 22.66 -0.10 -58.90
N GLU A 857 22.52 -1.42 -59.01
CA GLU A 857 22.47 -2.10 -60.33
C GLU A 857 21.15 -1.82 -61.07
N TYR A 858 20.08 -1.47 -60.33
CA TYR A 858 18.80 -1.03 -60.85
C TYR A 858 18.75 0.50 -61.04
N PHE A 859 19.64 1.23 -60.37
CA PHE A 859 19.72 2.69 -60.37
C PHE A 859 21.18 3.17 -60.54
N PRO A 860 21.76 3.06 -61.75
CA PRO A 860 23.18 3.35 -61.98
C PRO A 860 23.58 4.82 -61.78
N ASP A 861 22.62 5.75 -61.86
CA ASP A 861 22.82 7.16 -61.51
C ASP A 861 22.46 7.40 -60.03
N ALA A 862 23.35 6.90 -59.15
CA ALA A 862 23.17 6.98 -57.70
C ALA A 862 23.11 8.44 -57.18
N ALA A 863 23.85 9.35 -57.80
CA ALA A 863 23.89 10.77 -57.40
C ALA A 863 22.56 11.48 -57.71
N ARG A 864 21.92 11.15 -58.84
CA ARG A 864 20.57 11.62 -59.14
C ARG A 864 19.53 11.00 -58.21
N LEU A 865 19.60 9.68 -57.96
CA LEU A 865 18.67 9.02 -57.03
C LEU A 865 18.75 9.64 -55.63
N GLU A 866 19.95 9.88 -55.10
CA GLU A 866 20.13 10.56 -53.81
C GLU A 866 19.54 11.97 -53.82
N LYS A 867 19.81 12.76 -54.85
CA LYS A 867 19.24 14.11 -54.99
C LYS A 867 17.72 14.08 -55.06
N ASP A 868 17.15 13.23 -55.90
CA ASP A 868 15.70 13.15 -56.14
C ASP A 868 14.95 12.61 -54.90
N TRP A 869 15.60 11.76 -54.10
CA TRP A 869 15.14 11.29 -52.78
C TRP A 869 15.18 12.40 -51.72
N VAL A 870 16.33 13.05 -51.52
CA VAL A 870 16.53 14.12 -50.52
C VAL A 870 15.63 15.32 -50.80
N GLU A 871 15.46 15.71 -52.07
CA GLU A 871 14.54 16.78 -52.49
C GLU A 871 13.08 16.45 -52.11
N CYS A 872 12.64 15.21 -52.32
CA CYS A 872 11.30 14.76 -51.97
C CYS A 872 11.08 14.70 -50.45
N ILE A 873 11.98 14.06 -49.71
CA ILE A 873 11.88 13.89 -48.26
C ILE A 873 12.06 15.21 -47.49
N THR A 874 12.75 16.20 -48.06
CA THR A 874 12.85 17.56 -47.47
C THR A 874 11.58 18.39 -47.70
N GLY A 875 10.75 18.03 -48.68
CA GLY A 875 9.48 18.69 -48.99
C GLY A 875 8.27 18.20 -48.19
N LEU A 876 8.40 17.12 -47.43
CA LEU A 876 7.36 16.46 -46.62
C LEU A 876 7.45 16.83 -45.12
#